data_AF-A0A8H6U1W5-F1
#
_entry.id   AF-A0A8H6U1W5-F1
#
_cell.length_a   1.000
_cell.length_b   1.000
_cell.length_c   1.000
_cell.angle_alpha   90.00
_cell.angle_beta   90.00
_cell.angle_gamma   90.00
#
_symmetry.space_group_name_H-M   'P 1'
#
loop_
_entity.id
_entity.type
_entity.pdbx_description
1 polymer ?
#
loop_
_entity_poly.entity_id
_entity_poly.type
_entity_poly.pdbx_seq_one_letter_code
_entity_poly.pdbx_strand_id
1 'polypeptide(L)'
;MFIALDACFRLKRRLISSLSKDPGLGTGWAYLVAYKPYLDHLAKYTDQVEISTCSGLAAIDHANDKFSRGYAATGVAMGICARHEFVLPNGVGDLQRGERYANIDYIFFSLLGHLLPLIFIIISYDIACQWHKNLRERFQALPPELQVELLWEFLAFAVPKMHIKGHIRICQLLFALGLLLGSGLTDGEGIERSWSVLGGVAGSTRVSGPGARADLLDDHLAFCNWRKLIGLPALLRRRLDNARNELATQEAEFTDFCQQQADDVPTWMAAVHAYEEDRDKAPNPYESAIDGLTEREVRDRFEDEEAKAEAAGAIPPHDVGPAEFIASLLRVEEEQRRVHANASLKRAQTTSLKINIRRQRRRLNKSISRLRHLQEIYMPGALTYLATLKLAPDTKTELRRTCRDGAGTAGRAVSFGARGVTGPATCQVATLDVQEDALAAPAYEYAVASPSSPRNENKILLRADKYQAARRALVGLDGENAKISWPPLLREHIRCMDDSDDLTFQPPADRPDVFGSNPIGTSSSQSKGKEGESKRIMSWIWKFTGTEGTDAEMREAIRVEWAKAYARVRRWREEVCLLEEEWRRLPLSFAHEERLWVERAKSVKVGIEEVEVAEGMVAYAAKKADMYRDLSRRSEIIRTQERLRRGQRRARETVHVYTGVLPPISGSIGDAGDEASTGRVNAGEPKGFAEEDVEEDMEVHGYASDDDEEDEILDGDAYDD
;
A
#
# COMPACT_ATOMS: atom_id res chain seq x y z
N MET A 1 7.35 -18.73 -5.77
CA MET A 1 8.20 -17.92 -4.87
C MET A 1 7.93 -16.45 -5.16
N PHE A 2 8.11 -15.58 -4.17
CA PHE A 2 7.85 -14.14 -4.30
C PHE A 2 9.06 -13.37 -3.79
N ILE A 3 9.62 -12.51 -4.60
CA ILE A 3 10.81 -11.71 -4.27
C ILE A 3 10.41 -10.25 -4.32
N ALA A 4 10.73 -9.49 -3.28
CA ALA A 4 10.62 -8.03 -3.27
C ALA A 4 12.03 -7.44 -3.27
N LEU A 5 12.29 -6.52 -4.19
CA LEU A 5 13.55 -5.76 -4.31
C LEU A 5 13.28 -4.30 -3.99
N ASP A 6 14.20 -3.67 -3.28
CA ASP A 6 14.15 -2.24 -2.96
C ASP A 6 15.52 -1.72 -2.48
N ALA A 7 15.68 -0.40 -2.46
CA ALA A 7 16.88 0.31 -2.03
C ALA A 7 16.60 1.32 -0.91
N CYS A 8 17.41 1.27 0.14
CA CYS A 8 17.36 2.19 1.27
C CYS A 8 18.57 3.14 1.29
N PHE A 9 18.31 4.44 1.13
CA PHE A 9 19.32 5.50 1.14
C PHE A 9 19.65 6.05 2.54
N ARG A 10 19.05 5.49 3.59
CA ARG A 10 19.35 5.86 5.00
C ARG A 10 20.58 5.13 5.53
N LEU A 11 20.88 3.92 5.03
CA LEU A 11 22.00 3.07 5.44
C LEU A 11 23.34 3.44 4.77
N LYS A 12 23.70 4.73 4.83
CA LYS A 12 24.94 5.27 4.26
C LYS A 12 26.17 4.80 5.05
N ARG A 13 27.33 4.68 4.40
CA ARG A 13 28.64 4.43 5.05
C ARG A 13 29.68 5.46 4.61
N ARG A 14 30.35 6.11 5.57
CA ARG A 14 31.43 7.07 5.30
C ARG A 14 32.69 6.38 4.78
N LEU A 15 33.46 7.09 3.97
CA LEU A 15 34.75 6.64 3.47
C LEU A 15 35.85 6.84 4.53
N ILE A 16 35.90 5.97 5.53
CA ILE A 16 36.82 6.09 6.70
C ILE A 16 37.84 4.94 6.83
N SER A 17 37.64 3.82 6.13
CA SER A 17 38.51 2.63 6.17
C SER A 17 38.48 1.88 4.84
N SER A 18 39.32 0.85 4.70
CA SER A 18 39.47 -0.01 3.53
C SER A 18 39.29 -1.49 3.89
N LEU A 19 38.99 -2.33 2.90
CA LEU A 19 38.88 -3.79 3.08
C LEU A 19 40.18 -4.43 3.58
N SER A 20 41.32 -3.83 3.24
CA SER A 20 42.63 -4.33 3.71
C SER A 20 42.85 -4.09 5.20
N LYS A 21 42.28 -3.02 5.76
CA LYS A 21 42.40 -2.66 7.18
C LYS A 21 41.30 -3.26 8.03
N ASP A 22 40.12 -3.44 7.44
CA ASP A 22 38.93 -3.97 8.10
C ASP A 22 38.23 -4.95 7.14
N PRO A 23 38.78 -6.17 7.00
CA PRO A 23 38.14 -7.23 6.22
C PRO A 23 36.92 -7.80 6.97
N GLY A 24 35.89 -8.20 6.24
CA GLY A 24 34.75 -8.91 6.84
C GLY A 24 35.09 -10.37 7.15
N LEU A 25 34.45 -10.94 8.17
CA LEU A 25 34.75 -12.30 8.64
C LEU A 25 34.35 -13.39 7.64
N GLY A 26 33.23 -13.20 6.94
CA GLY A 26 32.64 -14.21 6.05
C GLY A 26 31.94 -13.59 4.85
N THR A 27 32.66 -12.80 4.05
CA THR A 27 32.04 -12.06 2.95
C THR A 27 31.35 -12.99 1.95
N GLY A 28 30.05 -12.79 1.72
CA GLY A 28 29.26 -13.64 0.83
C GLY A 28 28.74 -14.93 1.47
N TRP A 29 28.98 -15.21 2.75
CA TRP A 29 28.53 -16.44 3.40
C TRP A 29 27.09 -16.37 3.94
N ALA A 30 26.54 -15.16 4.09
CA ALA A 30 25.21 -14.91 4.67
C ALA A 30 24.32 -14.09 3.72
N TYR A 31 23.88 -12.89 4.12
CA TYR A 31 22.90 -12.10 3.37
C TYR A 31 23.56 -11.10 2.43
N LEU A 32 24.73 -10.56 2.80
CA LEU A 32 25.47 -9.67 1.92
C LEU A 32 26.14 -10.44 0.78
N VAL A 33 26.19 -9.82 -0.40
CA VAL A 33 26.98 -10.33 -1.53
C VAL A 33 28.48 -10.30 -1.24
N ALA A 34 29.25 -11.18 -1.87
CA ALA A 34 30.70 -11.17 -1.78
C ALA A 34 31.26 -9.83 -2.28
N TYR A 35 31.95 -9.09 -1.41
CA TYR A 35 32.22 -7.68 -1.61
C TYR A 35 33.17 -7.40 -2.80
N LYS A 36 34.27 -8.15 -2.92
CA LYS A 36 35.26 -7.91 -3.97
C LYS A 36 34.72 -8.20 -5.39
N PRO A 37 34.15 -9.39 -5.69
CA PRO A 37 33.57 -9.65 -7.01
C PRO A 37 32.45 -8.66 -7.38
N TYR A 38 31.66 -8.23 -6.39
CA TYR A 38 30.62 -7.23 -6.58
C TYR A 38 31.19 -5.87 -6.98
N LEU A 39 32.19 -5.36 -6.27
CA LEU A 39 32.83 -4.08 -6.64
C LEU A 39 33.54 -4.15 -8.00
N ASP A 40 34.21 -5.26 -8.29
CA ASP A 40 34.90 -5.47 -9.58
C ASP A 40 33.89 -5.46 -10.75
N HIS A 41 32.68 -5.99 -10.54
CA HIS A 41 31.58 -5.90 -11.50
C HIS A 41 31.11 -4.44 -11.69
N LEU A 42 30.85 -3.74 -10.59
CA LEU A 42 30.31 -2.38 -10.62
C LEU A 42 31.28 -1.35 -11.18
N ALA A 43 32.59 -1.59 -11.07
CA ALA A 43 33.63 -0.74 -11.66
C ALA A 43 33.52 -0.66 -13.20
N LYS A 44 32.83 -1.60 -13.85
CA LYS A 44 32.60 -1.60 -15.31
C LYS A 44 31.49 -0.63 -15.76
N TYR A 45 30.69 -0.10 -14.83
CA TYR A 45 29.44 0.61 -15.11
C TYR A 45 29.37 2.00 -14.44
N THR A 46 30.44 2.80 -14.51
CA THR A 46 30.56 4.08 -13.80
C THR A 46 29.61 5.18 -14.27
N ASP A 47 29.19 5.16 -15.53
CA ASP A 47 28.49 6.28 -16.19
C ASP A 47 27.10 5.89 -16.77
N GLN A 48 26.44 4.89 -16.19
CA GLN A 48 25.08 4.54 -16.61
C GLN A 48 24.08 5.60 -16.16
N VAL A 49 23.54 6.34 -17.13
CA VAL A 49 22.39 7.24 -16.94
C VAL A 49 21.13 6.47 -17.30
N GLU A 50 20.30 6.20 -16.31
CA GLU A 50 19.03 5.50 -16.49
C GLU A 50 17.92 6.53 -16.70
N ILE A 51 17.24 6.47 -17.84
CA ILE A 51 16.16 7.40 -18.17
C ILE A 51 14.86 6.83 -17.61
N SER A 52 14.23 7.54 -16.69
CA SER A 52 12.90 7.19 -16.19
C SER A 52 11.83 7.50 -17.26
N THR A 53 11.15 6.45 -17.74
CA THR A 53 10.09 6.59 -18.78
C THR A 53 8.67 6.57 -18.19
N CYS A 54 8.52 6.41 -16.87
CA CYS A 54 7.24 6.41 -16.17
C CYS A 54 7.23 7.60 -15.21
N SER A 55 6.24 8.50 -15.35
CA SER A 55 6.12 9.71 -14.52
C SER A 55 5.97 9.37 -13.04
N GLY A 56 6.63 10.14 -12.16
CA GLY A 56 6.45 10.10 -10.71
C GLY A 56 7.74 9.85 -9.90
N LEU A 57 8.76 9.23 -10.51
CA LEU A 57 10.04 8.88 -9.87
C LEU A 57 11.21 9.77 -10.31
N ALA A 58 10.97 11.06 -10.55
CA ALA A 58 12.03 12.08 -10.69
C ALA A 58 12.96 12.17 -9.44
N ALA A 59 12.65 11.41 -8.38
CA ALA A 59 13.48 11.24 -7.21
C ALA A 59 14.76 10.42 -7.46
N ILE A 60 14.81 9.49 -8.42
CA ILE A 60 16.02 8.71 -8.71
C ILE A 60 17.11 9.63 -9.29
N ASP A 61 16.75 10.46 -10.26
CA ASP A 61 17.68 11.40 -10.90
C ASP A 61 18.23 12.45 -9.91
N HIS A 62 17.42 12.90 -8.95
CA HIS A 62 17.88 13.85 -7.92
C HIS A 62 18.64 13.21 -6.75
N ALA A 63 18.40 11.94 -6.42
CA ALA A 63 19.09 11.22 -5.35
C ALA A 63 20.52 10.80 -5.76
N ASN A 64 20.70 10.43 -7.03
CA ASN A 64 21.99 9.94 -7.56
C ASN A 64 23.07 11.03 -7.65
N ASP A 65 22.68 12.31 -7.74
CA ASP A 65 23.61 13.42 -7.96
C ASP A 65 23.98 14.27 -6.74
N LYS A 66 23.18 14.29 -5.66
CA LYS A 66 23.36 15.31 -4.61
C LYS A 66 24.30 14.97 -3.44
N PHE A 67 24.67 13.71 -3.16
CA PHE A 67 25.33 13.40 -1.87
C PHE A 67 26.37 12.25 -1.84
N SER A 68 27.15 12.02 -2.92
CA SER A 68 28.15 10.94 -2.92
C SER A 68 29.49 11.29 -2.23
N ARG A 69 29.85 12.58 -2.14
CA ARG A 69 31.19 12.99 -1.65
C ARG A 69 31.36 12.67 -0.16
N GLY A 70 32.39 11.90 0.18
CA GLY A 70 32.70 11.48 1.55
C GLY A 70 32.02 10.18 2.00
N TYR A 71 31.21 9.56 1.15
CA TYR A 71 30.58 8.27 1.39
C TYR A 71 31.20 7.19 0.50
N ALA A 72 31.42 6.02 1.07
CA ALA A 72 31.80 4.82 0.33
C ALA A 72 30.58 3.98 -0.08
N ALA A 73 29.47 4.12 0.66
CA ALA A 73 28.16 3.64 0.27
C ALA A 73 27.10 4.72 0.54
N THR A 74 26.27 5.03 -0.44
CA THR A 74 25.16 5.99 -0.36
C THR A 74 23.85 5.34 0.08
N GLY A 75 23.82 4.01 0.20
CA GLY A 75 22.65 3.24 0.61
C GLY A 75 22.92 1.74 0.51
N VAL A 76 21.87 0.95 0.66
CA VAL A 76 21.87 -0.52 0.57
C VAL A 76 20.66 -0.95 -0.25
N ALA A 77 20.84 -1.89 -1.18
CA ALA A 77 19.74 -2.60 -1.84
C ALA A 77 19.57 -3.99 -1.23
N MET A 78 18.33 -4.48 -1.22
CA MET A 78 17.97 -5.75 -0.60
C MET A 78 16.90 -6.50 -1.41
N GLY A 79 16.99 -7.83 -1.39
CA GLY A 79 15.98 -8.77 -1.85
C GLY A 79 15.46 -9.64 -0.70
N ILE A 80 14.15 -9.67 -0.55
CA ILE A 80 13.47 -10.48 0.48
C ILE A 80 12.37 -11.35 -0.13
N CYS A 81 11.95 -12.39 0.60
CA CYS A 81 10.69 -13.07 0.34
C CYS A 81 9.51 -12.11 0.58
N ALA A 82 8.74 -11.75 -0.44
CA ALA A 82 7.66 -10.75 -0.29
C ALA A 82 6.50 -11.23 0.61
N ARG A 83 6.31 -12.56 0.77
CA ARG A 83 5.25 -13.14 1.62
C ARG A 83 5.65 -13.24 3.09
N HIS A 84 6.86 -13.72 3.35
CA HIS A 84 7.32 -14.08 4.69
C HIS A 84 8.35 -13.10 5.26
N GLU A 85 8.81 -12.18 4.42
CA GLU A 85 9.78 -11.13 4.74
C GLU A 85 11.15 -11.65 5.19
N PHE A 86 11.50 -12.88 4.81
CA PHE A 86 12.86 -13.38 5.00
C PHE A 86 13.81 -12.70 4.04
N VAL A 87 14.88 -12.13 4.56
CA VAL A 87 16.01 -11.65 3.76
C VAL A 87 16.66 -12.88 3.11
N LEU A 88 16.90 -12.82 1.81
CA LEU A 88 17.44 -13.95 1.07
C LEU A 88 18.98 -13.98 1.14
N PRO A 89 19.61 -15.17 1.12
CA PRO A 89 21.06 -15.28 1.06
C PRO A 89 21.63 -14.54 -0.14
N ASN A 90 22.74 -13.84 0.06
CA ASN A 90 23.35 -12.91 -0.92
C ASN A 90 22.37 -11.93 -1.57
N GLY A 91 21.25 -11.63 -0.90
CA GLY A 91 20.25 -10.68 -1.37
C GLY A 91 20.51 -9.25 -0.96
N VAL A 92 21.65 -8.91 -0.36
CA VAL A 92 21.93 -7.54 0.14
C VAL A 92 23.24 -7.01 -0.43
N GLY A 93 23.27 -5.76 -0.86
CA GLY A 93 24.48 -5.13 -1.38
C GLY A 93 24.53 -3.62 -1.20
N ASP A 94 25.73 -3.10 -0.97
CA ASP A 94 25.98 -1.66 -0.87
C ASP A 94 25.79 -0.96 -2.21
N LEU A 95 25.28 0.28 -2.14
CA LEU A 95 25.12 1.19 -3.27
C LEU A 95 26.24 2.23 -3.23
N GLN A 96 27.09 2.29 -4.25
CA GLN A 96 28.29 3.16 -4.27
C GLN A 96 27.95 4.58 -4.68
N ARG A 97 27.05 4.73 -5.65
CA ARG A 97 26.57 6.02 -6.15
C ARG A 97 25.09 5.89 -6.51
N GLY A 98 24.27 5.85 -5.49
CA GLY A 98 22.84 5.61 -5.60
C GLY A 98 22.51 4.23 -6.17
N GLU A 99 21.24 4.04 -6.50
CA GLU A 99 20.74 2.81 -7.08
C GLU A 99 20.96 2.82 -8.60
N ARG A 100 21.46 1.70 -9.13
CA ARG A 100 21.68 1.45 -10.57
C ARG A 100 21.29 0.01 -10.89
N TYR A 101 20.93 -0.26 -12.13
CA TYR A 101 20.61 -1.61 -12.61
C TYR A 101 21.77 -2.57 -12.39
N ALA A 102 23.03 -2.16 -12.59
CA ALA A 102 24.19 -3.01 -12.29
C ALA A 102 24.24 -3.46 -10.81
N ASN A 103 23.79 -2.62 -9.87
CA ASN A 103 23.69 -2.98 -8.45
C ASN A 103 22.58 -4.02 -8.24
N ILE A 104 21.37 -3.73 -8.74
CA ILE A 104 20.19 -4.57 -8.54
C ILE A 104 20.29 -5.91 -9.27
N ASP A 105 20.78 -5.93 -10.51
CA ASP A 105 21.01 -7.14 -11.29
C ASP A 105 21.95 -8.09 -10.54
N TYR A 106 23.12 -7.59 -10.10
CA TYR A 106 24.09 -8.42 -9.40
C TYR A 106 23.50 -9.02 -8.13
N ILE A 107 22.80 -8.22 -7.31
CA ILE A 107 22.17 -8.68 -6.07
C ILE A 107 21.07 -9.70 -6.36
N PHE A 108 20.22 -9.42 -7.35
CA PHE A 108 19.12 -10.29 -7.73
C PHE A 108 19.59 -11.65 -8.26
N PHE A 109 20.61 -11.69 -9.13
CA PHE A 109 21.11 -12.96 -9.62
C PHE A 109 21.99 -13.70 -8.60
N SER A 110 22.64 -12.98 -7.68
CA SER A 110 23.33 -13.59 -6.52
C SER A 110 22.35 -14.33 -5.61
N LEU A 111 21.19 -13.74 -5.30
CA LEU A 111 20.16 -14.42 -4.50
C LEU A 111 19.44 -15.54 -5.27
N LEU A 112 19.31 -15.44 -6.60
CA LEU A 112 18.68 -16.48 -7.41
C LEU A 112 19.51 -17.77 -7.43
N GLY A 113 20.83 -17.68 -7.27
CA GLY A 113 21.73 -18.84 -7.17
C GLY A 113 21.39 -19.79 -6.01
N HIS A 114 20.59 -19.34 -5.05
CA HIS A 114 20.14 -20.14 -3.90
C HIS A 114 18.75 -20.76 -4.10
N LEU A 115 18.10 -20.51 -5.24
CA LEU A 115 16.74 -20.98 -5.53
C LEU A 115 16.76 -22.11 -6.55
N LEU A 116 15.71 -22.92 -6.57
CA LEU A 116 15.57 -24.00 -7.54
C LEU A 116 15.20 -23.41 -8.93
N PRO A 117 15.87 -23.83 -10.03
CA PRO A 117 15.65 -23.31 -11.39
C PRO A 117 14.20 -23.40 -11.91
N LEU A 118 13.43 -24.38 -11.41
CA LEU A 118 12.07 -24.68 -11.88
C LEU A 118 10.96 -24.03 -11.02
N ILE A 119 11.32 -23.15 -10.09
CA ILE A 119 10.32 -22.44 -9.28
C ILE A 119 9.80 -21.24 -10.07
N PHE A 120 8.47 -21.10 -10.16
CA PHE A 120 7.84 -19.88 -10.62
C PHE A 120 8.09 -18.73 -9.63
N ILE A 121 8.59 -17.59 -10.10
CA ILE A 121 8.98 -16.43 -9.28
C ILE A 121 8.22 -15.18 -9.72
N ILE A 122 7.52 -14.56 -8.78
CA ILE A 122 6.99 -13.20 -8.95
C ILE A 122 7.96 -12.22 -8.30
N ILE A 123 8.46 -11.27 -9.07
CA ILE A 123 9.43 -10.25 -8.67
C ILE A 123 8.70 -8.91 -8.55
N SER A 124 8.66 -8.39 -7.33
CA SER A 124 8.09 -7.10 -6.99
C SER A 124 9.21 -6.08 -6.85
N TYR A 125 9.14 -4.98 -7.59
CA TYR A 125 10.10 -3.89 -7.51
C TYR A 125 9.43 -2.59 -7.97
N ASP A 126 9.74 -1.47 -7.32
CA ASP A 126 9.15 -0.15 -7.62
C ASP A 126 9.20 0.18 -9.10
N ILE A 127 10.36 -0.02 -9.71
CA ILE A 127 10.57 0.23 -11.13
C ILE A 127 10.61 -1.06 -11.94
N ALA A 128 9.94 -2.14 -11.49
CA ALA A 128 9.86 -3.40 -12.22
C ALA A 128 9.46 -3.19 -13.69
N CYS A 129 8.49 -2.30 -13.94
CA CYS A 129 8.00 -1.94 -15.28
C CYS A 129 9.07 -1.36 -16.23
N GLN A 130 10.18 -0.85 -15.69
CA GLN A 130 11.33 -0.35 -16.46
C GLN A 130 12.48 -1.37 -16.44
N TRP A 131 12.83 -1.83 -15.24
CA TRP A 131 13.99 -2.69 -14.98
C TRP A 131 13.95 -4.01 -15.77
N HIS A 132 12.78 -4.65 -15.89
CA HIS A 132 12.65 -5.95 -16.54
C HIS A 132 12.91 -5.94 -18.06
N LYS A 133 12.72 -4.81 -18.75
CA LYS A 133 12.67 -4.74 -20.23
C LYS A 133 13.91 -5.29 -20.92
N ASN A 134 15.08 -4.96 -20.39
CA ASN A 134 16.38 -5.39 -20.91
C ASN A 134 17.10 -6.34 -19.95
N LEU A 135 16.38 -6.97 -19.01
CA LEU A 135 16.99 -7.78 -17.96
C LEU A 135 17.67 -9.03 -18.55
N ARG A 136 17.15 -9.58 -19.64
CA ARG A 136 17.69 -10.77 -20.30
C ARG A 136 19.03 -10.50 -20.97
N GLU A 137 19.16 -9.36 -21.63
CA GLU A 137 20.41 -8.90 -22.23
C GLU A 137 21.44 -8.58 -21.15
N ARG A 138 21.03 -7.89 -20.07
CA ARG A 138 21.93 -7.58 -18.95
C ARG A 138 22.39 -8.84 -18.22
N PHE A 139 21.53 -9.85 -18.07
CA PHE A 139 21.89 -11.14 -17.50
C PHE A 139 23.03 -11.82 -18.26
N GLN A 140 23.03 -11.78 -19.60
CA GLN A 140 24.10 -12.36 -20.42
C GLN A 140 25.46 -11.66 -20.21
N ALA A 141 25.46 -10.41 -19.75
CA ALA A 141 26.65 -9.63 -19.45
C ALA A 141 27.14 -9.81 -17.99
N LEU A 142 26.42 -10.55 -17.16
CA LEU A 142 26.85 -10.83 -15.78
C LEU A 142 28.03 -11.81 -15.74
N PRO A 143 28.81 -11.80 -14.65
CA PRO A 143 29.84 -12.80 -14.42
C PRO A 143 29.28 -14.23 -14.55
N PRO A 144 30.02 -15.19 -15.14
CA PRO A 144 29.55 -16.56 -15.34
C PRO A 144 29.02 -17.24 -14.07
N GLU A 145 29.56 -16.88 -12.90
CA GLU A 145 29.16 -17.42 -11.61
C GLU A 145 27.73 -17.01 -11.20
N LEU A 146 27.19 -15.93 -11.79
CA LEU A 146 25.82 -15.45 -11.56
C LEU A 146 24.85 -15.85 -12.68
N GLN A 147 25.35 -16.50 -13.75
CA GLN A 147 24.53 -16.94 -14.88
C GLN A 147 23.80 -18.26 -14.53
N VAL A 148 22.84 -18.16 -13.63
CA VAL A 148 22.03 -19.31 -13.15
C VAL A 148 21.17 -19.92 -14.26
N GLU A 149 20.91 -21.22 -14.17
CA GLU A 149 19.92 -21.86 -15.04
C GLU A 149 18.52 -21.31 -14.72
N LEU A 150 17.89 -20.68 -15.72
CA LEU A 150 16.64 -19.97 -15.54
C LEU A 150 15.70 -20.21 -16.72
N LEU A 151 14.44 -20.54 -16.41
CA LEU A 151 13.33 -20.48 -17.36
C LEU A 151 12.69 -19.09 -17.28
N TRP A 152 12.86 -18.29 -18.32
CA TRP A 152 12.38 -16.90 -18.34
C TRP A 152 10.85 -16.81 -18.25
N GLU A 153 10.17 -17.81 -18.79
CA GLU A 153 8.71 -17.98 -18.74
C GLU A 153 8.20 -18.19 -17.31
N PHE A 154 9.09 -18.55 -16.37
CA PHE A 154 8.76 -18.76 -14.97
C PHE A 154 8.98 -17.50 -14.12
N LEU A 155 9.38 -16.38 -14.75
CA LEU A 155 9.47 -15.08 -14.11
C LEU A 155 8.27 -14.21 -14.47
N ALA A 156 7.66 -13.63 -13.45
CA ALA A 156 6.66 -12.57 -13.61
C ALA A 156 7.09 -11.33 -12.82
N PHE A 157 6.77 -10.15 -13.35
CA PHE A 157 7.19 -8.88 -12.77
C PHE A 157 5.96 -8.08 -12.32
N ALA A 158 6.09 -7.42 -11.18
CA ALA A 158 5.04 -6.60 -10.60
C ALA A 158 5.63 -5.40 -9.86
N VAL A 159 4.79 -4.39 -9.64
CA VAL A 159 5.12 -3.25 -8.79
C VAL A 159 4.31 -3.39 -7.48
N PRO A 160 4.91 -3.11 -6.30
CA PRO A 160 4.22 -3.17 -5.01
C PRO A 160 2.90 -2.36 -5.01
N LYS A 161 1.91 -2.80 -4.21
CA LYS A 161 0.53 -2.27 -4.24
C LYS A 161 0.42 -0.78 -3.92
N MET A 162 1.29 -0.23 -3.09
CA MET A 162 1.34 1.20 -2.78
C MET A 162 2.02 1.98 -3.89
N HIS A 163 3.13 1.46 -4.40
CA HIS A 163 3.96 2.13 -5.40
C HIS A 163 3.26 2.18 -6.77
N ILE A 164 2.55 1.11 -7.15
CA ILE A 164 1.91 1.01 -8.47
C ILE A 164 0.93 2.16 -8.77
N LYS A 165 0.30 2.73 -7.73
CA LYS A 165 -0.62 3.87 -7.86
C LYS A 165 0.08 5.14 -8.36
N GLY A 166 1.40 5.24 -8.17
CA GLY A 166 2.22 6.34 -8.68
C GLY A 166 2.63 6.17 -10.15
N HIS A 167 2.40 5.01 -10.75
CA HIS A 167 2.77 4.75 -12.14
C HIS A 167 1.68 5.16 -13.13
N ILE A 168 2.06 5.36 -14.39
CA ILE A 168 1.12 5.62 -15.50
C ILE A 168 0.12 4.47 -15.66
N ARG A 169 -1.04 4.75 -16.26
CA ARG A 169 -2.16 3.81 -16.35
C ARG A 169 -1.79 2.45 -16.93
N ILE A 170 -1.01 2.42 -18.01
CA ILE A 170 -0.58 1.16 -18.61
C ILE A 170 0.29 0.31 -17.67
N CYS A 171 1.13 0.93 -16.84
CA CYS A 171 1.87 0.20 -15.82
C CYS A 171 0.94 -0.39 -14.75
N GLN A 172 -0.10 0.35 -14.33
CA GLN A 172 -1.09 -0.15 -13.37
C GLN A 172 -1.85 -1.37 -13.93
N LEU A 173 -2.14 -1.38 -15.22
CA LEU A 173 -2.82 -2.48 -15.89
C LEU A 173 -1.94 -3.73 -16.08
N LEU A 174 -0.63 -3.54 -16.26
CA LEU A 174 0.31 -4.62 -16.58
C LEU A 174 1.07 -5.16 -15.36
N PHE A 175 1.37 -4.33 -14.36
CA PHE A 175 2.27 -4.67 -13.25
C PHE A 175 1.57 -4.67 -11.88
N ALA A 176 0.25 -4.45 -11.81
CA ALA A 176 -0.47 -4.56 -10.53
C ALA A 176 -0.55 -6.01 -10.06
N LEU A 177 -0.04 -6.29 -8.86
CA LEU A 177 -0.15 -7.60 -8.21
C LEU A 177 -1.60 -8.11 -8.16
N GLY A 178 -2.58 -7.22 -7.90
CA GLY A 178 -3.99 -7.62 -7.83
C GLY A 178 -4.56 -8.20 -9.13
N LEU A 179 -3.92 -7.96 -10.27
CA LEU A 179 -4.33 -8.44 -11.59
C LEU A 179 -3.42 -9.57 -12.11
N LEU A 180 -2.30 -9.86 -11.44
CA LEU A 180 -1.31 -10.84 -11.86
C LEU A 180 -1.68 -12.26 -11.38
N LEU A 181 -1.86 -13.19 -12.31
CA LEU A 181 -2.16 -14.60 -12.00
C LEU A 181 -1.07 -15.23 -11.12
N GLY A 182 -1.50 -15.98 -10.11
CA GLY A 182 -0.60 -16.66 -9.17
C GLY A 182 -0.04 -15.75 -8.08
N SER A 183 -0.41 -14.46 -8.05
CA SER A 183 0.11 -13.54 -7.04
C SER A 183 -0.42 -13.80 -5.62
N GLY A 184 -1.57 -14.48 -5.52
CA GLY A 184 -2.37 -14.48 -4.30
C GLY A 184 -2.62 -13.06 -3.78
N LEU A 185 -2.59 -12.88 -2.47
CA LEU A 185 -2.81 -11.58 -1.81
C LEU A 185 -1.52 -10.84 -1.44
N THR A 186 -0.37 -11.29 -1.95
CA THR A 186 0.94 -10.64 -1.76
C THR A 186 0.86 -9.14 -2.06
N ASP A 187 1.45 -8.30 -1.20
CA ASP A 187 1.43 -6.84 -1.33
C ASP A 187 2.71 -6.25 -1.93
N GLY A 188 3.85 -6.92 -1.75
CA GLY A 188 5.16 -6.41 -2.19
C GLY A 188 5.78 -5.38 -1.23
N GLU A 189 5.08 -5.01 -0.15
CA GLU A 189 5.42 -3.91 0.76
C GLU A 189 6.23 -4.35 1.99
N GLY A 190 6.47 -5.66 2.12
CA GLY A 190 7.16 -6.24 3.29
C GLY A 190 8.60 -5.74 3.47
N ILE A 191 9.23 -5.24 2.40
CA ILE A 191 10.61 -4.76 2.43
C ILE A 191 10.75 -3.44 3.18
N GLU A 192 9.76 -2.55 3.05
CA GLU A 192 9.71 -1.28 3.79
C GLU A 192 9.62 -1.49 5.31
N ARG A 193 8.89 -2.52 5.74
CA ARG A 193 8.83 -2.92 7.15
C ARG A 193 10.17 -3.43 7.66
N SER A 194 10.95 -4.09 6.81
CA SER A 194 12.31 -4.53 7.16
C SER A 194 13.27 -3.33 7.25
N TRP A 195 13.14 -2.32 6.39
CA TRP A 195 13.91 -1.07 6.51
C TRP A 195 13.62 -0.30 7.78
N SER A 196 12.36 -0.27 8.24
CA SER A 196 12.01 0.36 9.51
C SER A 196 12.78 -0.25 10.69
N VAL A 197 13.05 -1.56 10.66
CA VAL A 197 13.82 -2.25 11.70
C VAL A 197 15.31 -1.93 11.56
N LEU A 198 15.85 -1.99 10.34
CA LEU A 198 17.26 -1.71 10.06
C LEU A 198 17.63 -0.22 10.26
N GLY A 199 16.65 0.68 10.24
CA GLY A 199 16.86 2.10 10.53
C GLY A 199 17.53 2.34 11.90
N GLY A 200 17.30 1.45 12.87
CA GLY A 200 17.92 1.54 14.20
C GLY A 200 19.46 1.41 14.19
N VAL A 201 20.03 0.75 13.18
CA VAL A 201 21.49 0.53 13.07
C VAL A 201 22.15 1.46 12.06
N ALA A 202 21.39 2.37 11.45
CA ALA A 202 21.93 3.32 10.46
C ALA A 202 23.01 4.24 11.05
N GLY A 203 22.87 4.64 12.32
CA GLY A 203 23.83 5.51 12.99
C GLY A 203 25.20 4.86 13.18
N SER A 204 25.23 3.63 13.72
CA SER A 204 26.45 2.87 13.98
C SER A 204 27.12 2.42 12.69
N THR A 205 26.36 1.83 11.76
CA THR A 205 26.88 1.36 10.46
C THR A 205 27.45 2.48 9.60
N ARG A 206 27.02 3.73 9.80
CA ARG A 206 27.51 4.89 9.04
C ARG A 206 28.96 5.24 9.28
N VAL A 207 29.47 4.96 10.47
CA VAL A 207 30.83 5.25 10.92
C VAL A 207 31.67 3.99 11.11
N SER A 208 31.22 2.86 10.57
CA SER A 208 31.96 1.60 10.56
C SER A 208 32.87 1.48 9.33
N GLY A 209 33.98 0.74 9.48
CA GLY A 209 34.71 0.24 8.33
C GLY A 209 33.89 -0.81 7.54
N PRO A 210 34.36 -1.22 6.35
CA PRO A 210 33.59 -2.11 5.47
C PRO A 210 33.34 -3.51 6.06
N GLY A 211 34.32 -4.12 6.73
CA GLY A 211 34.22 -5.46 7.32
C GLY A 211 33.28 -5.47 8.51
N ALA A 212 33.59 -4.66 9.52
CA ALA A 212 32.76 -4.51 10.72
C ALA A 212 31.30 -4.15 10.40
N ARG A 213 31.05 -3.34 9.35
CA ARG A 213 29.68 -3.05 8.92
C ARG A 213 28.98 -4.25 8.31
N ALA A 214 29.67 -5.00 7.43
CA ALA A 214 29.09 -6.16 6.79
C ALA A 214 28.67 -7.21 7.83
N ASP A 215 29.57 -7.51 8.78
CA ASP A 215 29.30 -8.48 9.85
C ASP A 215 28.15 -8.02 10.75
N LEU A 216 28.09 -6.73 11.10
CA LEU A 216 26.99 -6.16 11.89
C LEU A 216 25.65 -6.25 11.14
N LEU A 217 25.62 -5.95 9.84
CA LEU A 217 24.40 -6.06 9.04
C LEU A 217 23.95 -7.51 8.92
N ASP A 218 24.85 -8.45 8.64
CA ASP A 218 24.52 -9.87 8.55
C ASP A 218 23.92 -10.39 9.87
N ASP A 219 24.47 -9.99 11.02
CA ASP A 219 23.93 -10.36 12.33
C ASP A 219 22.52 -9.80 12.58
N HIS A 220 22.30 -8.52 12.30
CA HIS A 220 20.97 -7.91 12.45
C HIS A 220 19.93 -8.50 11.48
N LEU A 221 20.33 -8.81 10.24
CA LEU A 221 19.47 -9.49 9.27
C LEU A 221 19.17 -10.92 9.72
N ALA A 222 20.15 -11.65 10.24
CA ALA A 222 19.99 -12.98 10.82
C ALA A 222 18.99 -12.97 11.98
N PHE A 223 19.12 -12.00 12.88
CA PHE A 223 18.20 -11.82 14.00
C PHE A 223 16.77 -11.51 13.53
N CYS A 224 16.62 -10.64 12.52
CA CYS A 224 15.32 -10.34 11.92
C CYS A 224 14.66 -11.60 11.32
N ASN A 225 15.43 -12.40 10.60
CA ASN A 225 14.97 -13.67 10.04
C ASN A 225 14.62 -14.68 11.15
N TRP A 226 15.46 -14.81 12.18
CA TRP A 226 15.19 -15.70 13.31
C TRP A 226 13.87 -15.36 14.02
N ARG A 227 13.60 -14.07 14.29
CA ARG A 227 12.33 -13.63 14.88
C ARG A 227 11.12 -13.99 14.01
N LYS A 228 11.25 -13.91 12.68
CA LYS A 228 10.21 -14.30 11.73
C LYS A 228 10.01 -15.82 11.73
N LEU A 229 11.11 -16.59 11.75
CA LEU A 229 11.12 -18.05 11.76
C LEU A 229 10.33 -18.61 12.95
N ILE A 230 10.60 -18.12 14.17
CA ILE A 230 9.91 -18.58 15.38
C ILE A 230 8.42 -18.21 15.41
N GLY A 231 8.05 -17.09 14.78
CA GLY A 231 6.67 -16.59 14.71
C GLY A 231 5.85 -17.17 13.55
N LEU A 232 6.49 -17.87 12.61
CA LEU A 232 5.90 -18.31 11.36
C LEU A 232 4.67 -19.21 11.55
N PRO A 233 4.64 -20.18 12.50
CA PRO A 233 3.44 -20.98 12.74
C PRO A 233 2.21 -20.13 13.14
N ALA A 234 2.38 -19.20 14.09
CA ALA A 234 1.26 -18.36 14.53
C ALA A 234 0.79 -17.41 13.42
N LEU A 235 1.74 -16.90 12.62
CA LEU A 235 1.46 -16.02 11.49
C LEU A 235 0.62 -16.71 10.42
N LEU A 236 1.05 -17.91 9.97
CA LEU A 236 0.36 -18.64 8.90
C LEU A 236 -1.04 -19.09 9.33
N ARG A 237 -1.23 -19.57 10.58
CA ARG A 237 -2.57 -19.88 11.10
C ARG A 237 -3.51 -18.68 11.00
N ARG A 238 -3.04 -17.52 11.48
CA ARG A 238 -3.83 -16.28 11.46
C ARG A 238 -4.16 -15.85 10.03
N ARG A 239 -3.19 -15.93 9.10
CA ARG A 239 -3.40 -15.58 7.70
C ARG A 239 -4.41 -16.52 7.04
N LEU A 240 -4.30 -17.83 7.27
CA LEU A 240 -5.21 -18.83 6.69
C LEU A 240 -6.65 -18.67 7.19
N ASP A 241 -6.83 -18.50 8.49
CA ASP A 241 -8.16 -18.25 9.08
C ASP A 241 -8.79 -16.98 8.47
N ASN A 242 -8.01 -15.90 8.34
CA ASN A 242 -8.47 -14.66 7.73
C ASN A 242 -8.80 -14.85 6.24
N ALA A 243 -7.93 -15.54 5.49
CA ALA A 243 -8.11 -15.74 4.05
C ALA A 243 -9.35 -16.56 3.73
N ARG A 244 -9.67 -17.59 4.52
CA ARG A 244 -10.90 -18.37 4.36
C ARG A 244 -12.16 -17.53 4.60
N ASN A 245 -12.16 -16.71 5.65
CA ASN A 245 -13.30 -15.83 5.95
C ASN A 245 -13.51 -14.79 4.85
N GLU A 246 -12.44 -14.14 4.39
CA GLU A 246 -12.53 -13.13 3.33
C GLU A 246 -12.91 -13.77 1.99
N LEU A 247 -12.36 -14.94 1.64
CA LEU A 247 -12.74 -15.67 0.44
C LEU A 247 -14.26 -15.95 0.41
N ALA A 248 -14.82 -16.44 1.51
CA ALA A 248 -16.26 -16.72 1.59
C ALA A 248 -17.11 -15.46 1.35
N THR A 249 -16.71 -14.31 1.92
CA THR A 249 -17.38 -13.02 1.66
C THR A 249 -17.26 -12.61 0.19
N GLN A 250 -16.06 -12.66 -0.37
CA GLN A 250 -15.82 -12.24 -1.76
C GLN A 250 -16.52 -13.15 -2.78
N GLU A 251 -16.60 -14.46 -2.52
CA GLU A 251 -17.32 -15.41 -3.37
C GLU A 251 -18.83 -15.17 -3.34
N ALA A 252 -19.41 -14.92 -2.16
CA ALA A 252 -20.84 -14.62 -2.04
C ALA A 252 -21.20 -13.36 -2.83
N GLU A 253 -20.39 -12.30 -2.72
CA GLU A 253 -20.61 -11.05 -3.44
C GLU A 253 -20.42 -11.16 -4.94
N PHE A 254 -19.38 -11.89 -5.37
CA PHE A 254 -19.14 -12.11 -6.79
C PHE A 254 -20.21 -13.00 -7.43
N THR A 255 -20.76 -13.96 -6.68
CA THR A 255 -21.89 -14.78 -7.14
C THR A 255 -23.12 -13.92 -7.41
N ASP A 256 -23.46 -13.00 -6.50
CA ASP A 256 -24.55 -12.04 -6.69
C ASP A 256 -24.30 -11.14 -7.92
N PHE A 257 -23.06 -10.68 -8.13
CA PHE A 257 -22.72 -9.88 -9.31
C PHE A 257 -22.87 -10.67 -10.62
N CYS A 258 -22.40 -11.92 -10.66
CA CYS A 258 -22.58 -12.79 -11.81
C CYS A 258 -24.05 -13.06 -12.13
N GLN A 259 -24.91 -13.21 -11.12
CA GLN A 259 -26.35 -13.43 -11.33
C GLN A 259 -27.03 -12.23 -12.02
N GLN A 260 -26.58 -11.02 -11.72
CA GLN A 260 -27.16 -9.79 -12.28
C GLN A 260 -26.68 -9.49 -13.70
N GLN A 261 -25.55 -10.07 -14.11
CA GLN A 261 -24.94 -9.89 -15.44
C GLN A 261 -24.87 -11.23 -16.22
N ALA A 262 -25.83 -12.13 -15.97
CA ALA A 262 -25.76 -13.54 -16.40
C ALA A 262 -25.52 -13.72 -17.92
N ASP A 263 -26.07 -12.82 -18.74
CA ASP A 263 -25.95 -12.87 -20.19
C ASP A 263 -24.52 -12.54 -20.68
N ASP A 264 -23.82 -11.64 -19.98
CA ASP A 264 -22.50 -11.14 -20.40
C ASP A 264 -21.32 -11.91 -19.76
N VAL A 265 -21.54 -12.52 -18.59
CA VAL A 265 -20.54 -13.26 -17.81
C VAL A 265 -19.72 -14.27 -18.62
N PRO A 266 -20.30 -15.13 -19.49
CA PRO A 266 -19.53 -16.09 -20.26
C PRO A 266 -18.50 -15.42 -21.18
N THR A 267 -18.88 -14.31 -21.81
CA THR A 267 -18.02 -13.54 -22.72
C THR A 267 -16.89 -12.87 -21.95
N TRP A 268 -17.20 -12.24 -20.82
CA TRP A 268 -16.19 -11.56 -19.99
C TRP A 268 -15.19 -12.53 -19.36
N MET A 269 -15.66 -13.70 -18.93
CA MET A 269 -14.80 -14.75 -18.38
C MET A 269 -13.82 -15.28 -19.44
N ALA A 270 -14.31 -15.54 -20.65
CA ALA A 270 -13.47 -15.96 -21.78
C ALA A 270 -12.42 -14.91 -22.14
N ALA A 271 -12.77 -13.62 -22.10
CA ALA A 271 -11.82 -12.53 -22.33
C ALA A 271 -10.71 -12.50 -21.27
N VAL A 272 -11.04 -12.72 -20.00
CA VAL A 272 -10.04 -12.81 -18.92
C VAL A 272 -9.11 -14.01 -19.11
N HIS A 273 -9.65 -15.19 -19.45
CA HIS A 273 -8.85 -16.39 -19.67
C HIS A 273 -7.92 -16.25 -20.87
N ALA A 274 -8.43 -15.73 -22.00
CA ALA A 274 -7.61 -15.47 -23.18
C ALA A 274 -6.45 -14.50 -22.89
N TYR A 275 -6.70 -13.46 -22.09
CA TYR A 275 -5.66 -12.53 -21.66
C TYR A 275 -4.63 -13.16 -20.73
N GLU A 276 -5.05 -14.03 -19.80
CA GLU A 276 -4.11 -14.72 -18.93
C GLU A 276 -3.27 -15.78 -19.65
N GLU A 277 -3.79 -16.39 -20.72
CA GLU A 277 -3.05 -17.33 -21.57
C GLU A 277 -2.00 -16.65 -22.44
N ASP A 278 -2.33 -15.49 -23.05
CA ASP A 278 -1.41 -14.72 -23.89
C ASP A 278 -1.60 -13.21 -23.68
N ARG A 279 -0.86 -12.68 -22.69
CA ARG A 279 -0.91 -11.27 -22.30
C ARG A 279 -0.40 -10.30 -23.37
N ASP A 280 0.38 -10.80 -24.33
CA ASP A 280 0.99 -9.98 -25.38
C ASP A 280 0.06 -9.78 -26.57
N LYS A 281 -0.82 -10.76 -26.84
CA LYS A 281 -1.72 -10.72 -28.01
C LYS A 281 -3.17 -10.40 -27.67
N ALA A 282 -3.67 -10.85 -26.53
CA ALA A 282 -5.08 -10.67 -26.20
C ALA A 282 -5.37 -9.26 -25.65
N PRO A 283 -6.54 -8.68 -25.96
CA PRO A 283 -6.97 -7.41 -25.38
C PRO A 283 -7.03 -7.47 -23.85
N ASN A 284 -6.59 -6.40 -23.19
CA ASN A 284 -6.59 -6.35 -21.73
C ASN A 284 -8.02 -6.15 -21.19
N PRO A 285 -8.60 -7.12 -20.46
CA PRO A 285 -9.97 -7.02 -19.96
C PRO A 285 -10.13 -5.99 -18.82
N TYR A 286 -9.03 -5.47 -18.27
CA TYR A 286 -9.06 -4.48 -17.19
C TYR A 286 -8.99 -3.03 -17.69
N GLU A 287 -8.77 -2.84 -18.98
CA GLU A 287 -8.75 -1.55 -19.67
C GLU A 287 -10.12 -1.25 -20.28
N SER A 288 -10.52 0.03 -20.29
CA SER A 288 -11.73 0.47 -21.01
C SER A 288 -11.40 0.58 -22.50
N ALA A 289 -12.22 -0.04 -23.36
CA ALA A 289 -12.12 0.10 -24.81
C ALA A 289 -12.77 1.39 -25.34
N ILE A 290 -13.49 2.12 -24.49
CA ILE A 290 -14.16 3.37 -24.85
C ILE A 290 -13.46 4.51 -24.12
N ASP A 291 -12.78 5.36 -24.89
CA ASP A 291 -12.37 6.68 -24.43
C ASP A 291 -13.58 7.60 -24.55
N GLY A 292 -14.12 8.02 -23.40
CA GLY A 292 -15.12 9.09 -23.37
C GLY A 292 -14.50 10.40 -23.87
N LEU A 293 -15.34 11.35 -24.30
CA LEU A 293 -14.85 12.67 -24.69
C LEU A 293 -14.27 13.39 -23.46
N THR A 294 -13.06 13.89 -23.60
CA THR A 294 -12.47 14.77 -22.60
C THR A 294 -13.29 16.05 -22.49
N GLU A 295 -13.29 16.70 -21.31
CA GLU A 295 -13.97 18.00 -21.13
C GLU A 295 -13.55 19.03 -22.20
N ARG A 296 -12.27 18.96 -22.62
CA ARG A 296 -11.74 19.78 -23.69
C ARG A 296 -12.40 19.48 -25.04
N GLU A 297 -12.47 18.21 -25.44
CA GLU A 297 -13.10 17.81 -26.71
C GLU A 297 -14.60 18.14 -26.74
N VAL A 298 -15.29 18.04 -25.61
CA VAL A 298 -16.69 18.48 -25.50
C VAL A 298 -16.80 20.00 -25.69
N ARG A 299 -15.90 20.77 -25.08
CA ARG A 299 -15.88 22.23 -25.25
C ARG A 299 -15.58 22.63 -26.69
N ASP A 300 -14.57 22.02 -27.30
CA ASP A 300 -14.19 22.28 -28.70
C ASP A 300 -15.37 22.00 -29.65
N ARG A 301 -16.16 20.94 -29.39
CA ARG A 301 -17.39 20.66 -30.16
C ARG A 301 -18.46 21.74 -30.00
N PHE A 302 -18.69 22.22 -28.78
CA PHE A 302 -19.65 23.30 -28.56
C PHE A 302 -19.22 24.62 -29.20
N GLU A 303 -17.92 24.93 -29.16
CA GLU A 303 -17.36 26.10 -29.86
C GLU A 303 -17.55 25.97 -31.38
N ASP A 304 -17.33 24.78 -31.96
CA ASP A 304 -17.59 24.51 -33.38
C ASP A 304 -19.07 24.65 -33.76
N GLU A 305 -19.99 24.23 -32.88
CA GLU A 305 -21.43 24.37 -33.09
C GLU A 305 -21.88 25.83 -33.02
N GLU A 306 -21.36 26.60 -32.06
CA GLU A 306 -21.61 28.04 -31.97
C GLU A 306 -21.08 28.78 -33.20
N ALA A 307 -19.85 28.47 -33.64
CA ALA A 307 -19.27 29.05 -34.86
C ALA A 307 -20.08 28.73 -36.13
N LYS A 308 -20.64 27.51 -36.22
CA LYS A 308 -21.54 27.13 -37.32
C LYS A 308 -22.87 27.88 -37.26
N ALA A 309 -23.43 28.06 -36.08
CA ALA A 309 -24.67 28.81 -35.88
C ALA A 309 -24.48 30.30 -36.25
N GLU A 310 -23.36 30.91 -35.85
CA GLU A 310 -22.98 32.27 -36.24
C GLU A 310 -22.79 32.39 -37.76
N ALA A 311 -22.09 31.43 -38.38
CA ALA A 311 -21.92 31.38 -39.83
C ALA A 311 -23.26 31.21 -40.58
N ALA A 312 -24.25 30.57 -39.95
CA ALA A 312 -25.62 30.44 -40.44
C ALA A 312 -26.50 31.68 -40.17
N GLY A 313 -25.94 32.74 -39.55
CA GLY A 313 -26.61 34.02 -39.31
C GLY A 313 -27.33 34.13 -37.97
N ALA A 314 -27.09 33.22 -37.01
CA ALA A 314 -27.59 33.36 -35.66
C ALA A 314 -26.84 34.50 -34.93
N ILE A 315 -27.58 35.37 -34.23
CA ILE A 315 -27.01 36.47 -33.45
C ILE A 315 -26.89 36.00 -31.99
N PRO A 316 -25.69 36.02 -31.39
CA PRO A 316 -25.53 35.67 -29.99
C PRO A 316 -26.32 36.64 -29.09
N PRO A 317 -27.06 36.15 -28.08
CA PRO A 317 -27.81 37.00 -27.18
C PRO A 317 -26.93 37.75 -26.15
N HIS A 318 -25.65 37.37 -26.03
CA HIS A 318 -24.65 38.00 -25.17
C HIS A 318 -23.23 37.67 -25.66
N ASP A 319 -22.21 38.44 -25.25
CA ASP A 319 -20.79 38.21 -25.53
C ASP A 319 -20.23 36.88 -24.96
N VAL A 320 -21.02 36.19 -24.13
CA VAL A 320 -20.66 34.90 -23.50
C VAL A 320 -21.60 33.87 -24.10
N GLY A 321 -21.09 32.98 -24.96
CA GLY A 321 -21.91 31.96 -25.62
C GLY A 321 -22.63 31.01 -24.65
N PRO A 322 -23.73 30.36 -25.10
CA PRO A 322 -24.42 29.31 -24.35
C PRO A 322 -23.50 28.26 -23.71
N ALA A 323 -22.45 27.81 -24.39
CA ALA A 323 -21.52 26.82 -23.91
C ALA A 323 -20.68 27.32 -22.72
N GLU A 324 -20.10 28.53 -22.83
CA GLU A 324 -19.36 29.15 -21.72
C GLU A 324 -20.30 29.53 -20.56
N PHE A 325 -21.57 29.81 -20.84
CA PHE A 325 -22.59 29.97 -19.79
C PHE A 325 -22.82 28.67 -19.01
N ILE A 326 -22.99 27.54 -19.70
CA ILE A 326 -23.11 26.22 -19.06
C ILE A 326 -21.82 25.84 -18.30
N ALA A 327 -20.64 26.09 -18.88
CA ALA A 327 -19.37 25.86 -18.21
C ALA A 327 -19.23 26.73 -16.94
N SER A 328 -19.68 27.98 -17.00
CA SER A 328 -19.72 28.89 -15.84
C SER A 328 -20.68 28.42 -14.75
N LEU A 329 -21.85 27.85 -15.11
CA LEU A 329 -22.77 27.22 -14.17
C LEU A 329 -22.10 26.06 -13.43
N LEU A 330 -21.47 25.15 -14.17
CA LEU A 330 -20.78 23.99 -13.61
C LEU A 330 -19.60 24.40 -12.71
N ARG A 331 -18.82 25.40 -13.13
CA ARG A 331 -17.71 25.96 -12.35
C ARG A 331 -18.20 26.55 -11.04
N VAL A 332 -19.26 27.37 -11.06
CA VAL A 332 -19.85 27.94 -9.83
C VAL A 332 -20.38 26.84 -8.92
N GLU A 333 -21.08 25.84 -9.47
CA GLU A 333 -21.58 24.69 -8.72
C GLU A 333 -20.43 23.94 -8.00
N GLU A 334 -19.33 23.69 -8.71
CA GLU A 334 -18.13 23.06 -8.14
C GLU A 334 -17.49 23.93 -7.05
N GLU A 335 -17.36 25.24 -7.28
CA GLU A 335 -16.83 26.18 -6.28
C GLU A 335 -17.71 26.23 -5.02
N GLN A 336 -19.03 26.22 -5.16
CA GLN A 336 -19.98 26.21 -4.03
C GLN A 336 -19.76 24.98 -3.16
N ARG A 337 -19.77 23.81 -3.78
CA ARG A 337 -19.61 22.54 -3.07
C ARG A 337 -18.21 22.40 -2.47
N ARG A 338 -17.15 22.89 -3.14
CA ARG A 338 -15.78 22.92 -2.58
C ARG A 338 -15.70 23.78 -1.31
N VAL A 339 -16.32 24.95 -1.32
CA VAL A 339 -16.39 25.83 -0.15
C VAL A 339 -17.18 25.17 0.98
N HIS A 340 -18.29 24.51 0.66
CA HIS A 340 -19.09 23.76 1.63
C HIS A 340 -18.31 22.61 2.27
N ALA A 341 -17.67 21.77 1.46
CA ALA A 341 -16.83 20.66 1.93
C ALA A 341 -15.70 21.17 2.85
N ASN A 342 -14.96 22.21 2.43
CA ASN A 342 -13.92 22.82 3.25
C ASN A 342 -14.44 23.39 4.58
N ALA A 343 -15.66 23.93 4.59
CA ALA A 343 -16.29 24.46 5.81
C ALA A 343 -16.77 23.35 6.77
N SER A 344 -17.20 22.20 6.24
CA SER A 344 -17.69 21.05 7.03
C SER A 344 -16.58 20.21 7.69
N LEU A 345 -15.32 20.34 7.26
CA LEU A 345 -14.21 19.57 7.83
C LEU A 345 -13.91 20.04 9.27
N LYS A 346 -13.88 19.11 10.23
CA LYS A 346 -13.56 19.36 11.67
C LYS A 346 -12.18 20.03 11.90
N ARG A 347 -11.32 20.10 10.88
CA ARG A 347 -10.03 20.83 10.87
C ARG A 347 -10.14 22.34 10.60
N ALA A 348 -11.34 22.87 10.36
CA ALA A 348 -11.59 24.30 10.07
C ALA A 348 -11.45 25.26 11.28
N GLN A 349 -10.79 24.81 12.35
CA GLN A 349 -10.62 25.62 13.55
C GLN A 349 -9.39 26.56 13.49
N THR A 350 -8.41 26.31 12.63
CA THR A 350 -7.21 27.17 12.52
C THR A 350 -7.53 28.52 11.88
N THR A 351 -6.92 29.59 12.40
CA THR A 351 -7.14 30.98 11.94
C THR A 351 -6.81 31.16 10.45
N SER A 352 -5.77 30.48 9.95
CA SER A 352 -5.37 30.52 8.54
C SER A 352 -6.40 29.88 7.61
N LEU A 353 -7.05 28.78 8.03
CA LEU A 353 -8.08 28.11 7.23
C LEU A 353 -9.39 28.89 7.23
N LYS A 354 -9.77 29.52 8.37
CA LYS A 354 -10.92 30.43 8.44
C LYS A 354 -10.77 31.61 7.47
N ILE A 355 -9.58 32.21 7.39
CA ILE A 355 -9.28 33.28 6.43
C ILE A 355 -9.37 32.77 4.98
N ASN A 356 -8.88 31.55 4.71
CA ASN A 356 -8.97 30.93 3.39
C ASN A 356 -10.43 30.68 2.97
N ILE A 357 -11.24 30.08 3.84
CA ILE A 357 -12.68 29.84 3.59
C ILE A 357 -13.40 31.18 3.36
N ARG A 358 -13.13 32.22 4.16
CA ARG A 358 -13.68 33.57 3.93
C ARG A 358 -13.29 34.14 2.57
N ARG A 359 -12.04 33.94 2.14
CA ARG A 359 -11.56 34.36 0.80
C ARG A 359 -12.26 33.57 -0.32
N GLN A 360 -12.44 32.27 -0.15
CA GLN A 360 -13.13 31.43 -1.13
C GLN A 360 -14.62 31.81 -1.23
N ARG A 361 -15.32 32.05 -0.11
CA ARG A 361 -16.70 32.54 -0.08
C ARG A 361 -16.86 33.88 -0.81
N ARG A 362 -15.96 34.84 -0.58
CA ARG A 362 -15.98 36.14 -1.29
C ARG A 362 -15.80 35.98 -2.80
N ARG A 363 -14.95 35.05 -3.25
CA ARG A 363 -14.77 34.76 -4.69
C ARG A 363 -16.02 34.13 -5.27
N LEU A 364 -16.56 33.13 -4.57
CA LEU A 364 -17.78 32.43 -4.94
C LEU A 364 -18.97 33.38 -5.10
N ASN A 365 -19.20 34.29 -4.15
CA ASN A 365 -20.29 35.25 -4.24
C ASN A 365 -20.13 36.17 -5.46
N LYS A 366 -18.90 36.59 -5.79
CA LYS A 366 -18.64 37.35 -7.03
C LYS A 366 -18.96 36.53 -8.28
N SER A 367 -18.59 35.25 -8.30
CA SER A 367 -18.91 34.33 -9.41
C SER A 367 -20.43 34.13 -9.55
N ILE A 368 -21.14 33.97 -8.43
CA ILE A 368 -22.61 33.87 -8.40
C ILE A 368 -23.27 35.15 -8.91
N SER A 369 -22.83 36.34 -8.48
CA SER A 369 -23.39 37.61 -8.98
C SER A 369 -23.21 37.75 -10.49
N ARG A 370 -22.04 37.39 -11.03
CA ARG A 370 -21.81 37.39 -12.49
C ARG A 370 -22.72 36.40 -13.20
N LEU A 371 -22.88 35.21 -12.63
CA LEU A 371 -23.76 34.17 -13.16
C LEU A 371 -25.22 34.62 -13.18
N ARG A 372 -25.68 35.37 -12.16
CA ARG A 372 -27.05 35.90 -12.11
C ARG A 372 -27.35 36.83 -13.28
N HIS A 373 -26.42 37.68 -13.67
CA HIS A 373 -26.57 38.51 -14.87
C HIS A 373 -26.67 37.69 -16.15
N LEU A 374 -25.88 36.62 -16.28
CA LEU A 374 -26.00 35.72 -17.43
C LEU A 374 -27.33 34.95 -17.42
N GLN A 375 -27.85 34.59 -16.25
CA GLN A 375 -29.16 33.94 -16.11
C GLN A 375 -30.33 34.85 -16.51
N GLU A 376 -30.22 36.18 -16.40
CA GLU A 376 -31.26 37.10 -16.91
C GLU A 376 -31.47 36.94 -18.41
N ILE A 377 -30.43 36.54 -19.13
CA ILE A 377 -30.43 36.37 -20.59
C ILE A 377 -30.77 34.93 -20.97
N TYR A 378 -30.03 33.96 -20.42
CA TYR A 378 -30.13 32.56 -20.84
C TYR A 378 -31.18 31.75 -20.08
N MET A 379 -31.55 32.15 -18.85
CA MET A 379 -32.48 31.40 -17.99
C MET A 379 -33.40 32.31 -17.14
N PRO A 380 -34.13 33.26 -17.74
CA PRO A 380 -34.90 34.27 -16.97
C PRO A 380 -35.97 33.64 -16.06
N GLY A 381 -36.56 32.51 -16.47
CA GLY A 381 -37.52 31.76 -15.67
C GLY A 381 -36.93 31.22 -14.35
N ALA A 382 -35.62 30.94 -14.30
CA ALA A 382 -34.95 30.47 -13.09
C ALA A 382 -34.87 31.58 -12.03
N LEU A 383 -34.70 32.85 -12.42
CA LEU A 383 -34.67 33.98 -11.50
C LEU A 383 -36.05 34.27 -10.91
N THR A 384 -37.10 34.17 -11.72
CA THR A 384 -38.49 34.26 -11.26
C THR A 384 -38.78 33.18 -10.23
N TYR A 385 -38.37 31.94 -10.49
CA TYR A 385 -38.52 30.83 -9.55
C TYR A 385 -37.73 31.07 -8.26
N LEU A 386 -36.47 31.50 -8.35
CA LEU A 386 -35.64 31.84 -7.17
C LEU A 386 -36.30 32.91 -6.29
N ALA A 387 -36.94 33.92 -6.89
CA ALA A 387 -37.67 34.95 -6.16
C ALA A 387 -38.93 34.43 -5.44
N THR A 388 -39.48 33.29 -5.87
CA THR A 388 -40.63 32.64 -5.21
C THR A 388 -40.25 31.70 -4.07
N LEU A 389 -38.97 31.35 -3.92
CA LEU A 389 -38.51 30.47 -2.85
C LEU A 389 -38.52 31.23 -1.51
N LYS A 390 -39.29 30.72 -0.53
CA LYS A 390 -39.23 31.20 0.85
C LYS A 390 -38.00 30.62 1.54
N LEU A 391 -36.97 31.44 1.68
CA LEU A 391 -35.72 31.06 2.33
C LEU A 391 -35.79 31.35 3.84
N ALA A 392 -35.02 30.61 4.63
CA ALA A 392 -34.90 30.86 6.06
C ALA A 392 -34.46 32.31 6.30
N PRO A 393 -34.94 32.98 7.36
CA PRO A 393 -34.71 34.42 7.62
C PRO A 393 -33.24 34.84 7.67
N ASP A 394 -32.34 33.88 7.84
CA ASP A 394 -30.89 34.07 7.96
C ASP A 394 -30.17 34.05 6.59
N THR A 395 -30.93 33.83 5.50
CA THR A 395 -30.42 33.75 4.13
C THR A 395 -30.60 35.09 3.42
N LYS A 396 -29.58 35.96 3.45
CA LYS A 396 -29.63 37.23 2.70
C LYS A 396 -29.43 36.98 1.21
N THR A 397 -30.48 37.12 0.40
CA THR A 397 -30.39 37.21 -1.06
C THR A 397 -30.22 38.67 -1.45
N GLU A 398 -29.02 39.09 -1.88
CA GLU A 398 -28.89 40.39 -2.56
C GLU A 398 -29.35 40.26 -4.02
N LEU A 399 -30.67 40.25 -4.25
CA LEU A 399 -31.25 40.63 -5.54
C LEU A 399 -31.12 42.14 -5.67
N ARG A 400 -29.97 42.61 -6.15
CA ARG A 400 -29.76 44.03 -6.44
C ARG A 400 -30.60 44.41 -7.66
N ARG A 401 -31.86 44.81 -7.44
CA ARG A 401 -32.68 45.49 -8.45
C ARG A 401 -31.91 46.72 -8.92
N THR A 402 -31.31 46.64 -10.11
CA THR A 402 -30.86 47.84 -10.84
C THR A 402 -31.87 48.13 -11.93
N CYS A 403 -33.09 48.51 -11.51
CA CYS A 403 -33.97 49.29 -12.36
C CYS A 403 -34.08 50.66 -11.72
N ARG A 404 -33.51 51.64 -12.43
CA ARG A 404 -33.53 53.05 -12.11
C ARG A 404 -35.00 53.50 -12.11
N ASP A 405 -35.48 53.98 -10.97
CA ASP A 405 -36.79 54.63 -10.87
C ASP A 405 -36.83 55.83 -11.83
N GLY A 406 -37.60 55.70 -12.90
CA GLY A 406 -38.04 56.77 -13.78
C GLY A 406 -39.56 56.81 -13.76
N ALA A 407 -40.10 57.87 -13.17
CA ALA A 407 -41.51 58.04 -12.87
C ALA A 407 -42.43 58.06 -14.10
N GLY A 408 -43.64 57.49 -13.92
CA GLY A 408 -44.89 58.01 -14.48
C GLY A 408 -45.35 57.44 -15.82
N THR A 409 -46.34 56.54 -15.80
CA THR A 409 -47.75 56.81 -16.18
C THR A 409 -48.53 55.50 -16.38
N ALA A 410 -49.82 55.56 -16.08
CA ALA A 410 -50.77 54.44 -16.00
C ALA A 410 -50.96 53.69 -17.33
N GLY A 411 -51.17 52.37 -17.25
CA GLY A 411 -51.53 51.59 -18.44
C GLY A 411 -51.80 50.10 -18.21
N ARG A 412 -53.06 49.79 -17.84
CA ARG A 412 -53.85 48.65 -18.32
C ARG A 412 -53.40 47.21 -18.00
N ALA A 413 -54.18 46.56 -17.14
CA ALA A 413 -54.29 45.11 -17.07
C ALA A 413 -54.73 44.54 -18.43
N VAL A 414 -54.01 43.52 -18.92
CA VAL A 414 -54.47 42.61 -19.97
C VAL A 414 -54.17 41.20 -19.50
N SER A 415 -55.24 40.48 -19.17
CA SER A 415 -55.23 39.03 -18.98
C SER A 415 -55.26 38.35 -20.35
N PHE A 416 -54.42 37.33 -20.54
CA PHE A 416 -54.68 36.26 -21.50
C PHE A 416 -54.57 34.93 -20.76
N GLY A 417 -55.69 34.22 -20.69
CA GLY A 417 -55.74 32.84 -20.23
C GLY A 417 -55.38 31.88 -21.35
N ALA A 418 -54.63 30.84 -21.02
CA ALA A 418 -54.65 29.58 -21.75
C ALA A 418 -54.51 28.45 -20.73
N ARG A 419 -55.57 27.65 -20.58
CA ARG A 419 -55.51 26.33 -19.97
C ARG A 419 -54.75 25.43 -20.94
N GLY A 420 -53.66 24.84 -20.47
CA GLY A 420 -52.88 23.86 -21.22
C GLY A 420 -51.83 23.22 -20.30
N VAL A 421 -51.88 21.90 -20.21
CA VAL A 421 -51.05 21.01 -19.39
C VAL A 421 -49.56 21.27 -19.59
N THR A 422 -48.85 21.67 -18.53
CA THR A 422 -47.44 21.33 -18.22
C THR A 422 -47.13 21.87 -16.82
N GLY A 423 -47.01 21.00 -15.82
CA GLY A 423 -46.43 21.38 -14.53
C GLY A 423 -44.90 21.50 -14.69
N PRO A 424 -44.28 22.66 -14.42
CA PRO A 424 -42.83 22.77 -14.51
C PRO A 424 -42.20 22.07 -13.32
N ALA A 425 -41.66 20.88 -13.60
CA ALA A 425 -40.77 20.17 -12.71
C ALA A 425 -39.49 20.99 -12.52
N THR A 426 -39.34 21.63 -11.36
CA THR A 426 -38.20 22.49 -11.04
C THR A 426 -37.09 21.68 -10.36
N CYS A 427 -35.95 21.58 -11.04
CA CYS A 427 -34.66 21.25 -10.44
C CYS A 427 -34.34 22.36 -9.41
N GLN A 428 -34.41 22.05 -8.12
CA GLN A 428 -34.01 22.98 -7.05
C GLN A 428 -32.48 23.14 -7.02
N VAL A 429 -31.93 23.96 -7.91
CA VAL A 429 -30.62 24.58 -7.69
C VAL A 429 -30.85 26.02 -7.24
N ALA A 430 -31.30 26.17 -6.00
CA ALA A 430 -31.30 27.46 -5.33
C ALA A 430 -29.85 27.83 -4.97
N THR A 431 -29.22 28.63 -5.82
CA THR A 431 -27.86 29.14 -5.60
C THR A 431 -27.91 30.28 -4.57
N LEU A 432 -27.83 29.92 -3.29
CA LEU A 432 -27.98 30.85 -2.16
C LEU A 432 -26.64 31.48 -1.76
N ASP A 433 -26.70 32.74 -1.32
CA ASP A 433 -25.58 33.44 -0.68
C ASP A 433 -25.16 32.72 0.61
N VAL A 434 -23.89 32.34 0.70
CA VAL A 434 -23.36 31.57 1.84
C VAL A 434 -22.90 32.54 2.95
N GLN A 435 -23.75 32.80 3.95
CA GLN A 435 -23.41 33.55 5.18
C GLN A 435 -22.90 32.65 6.33
N GLU A 436 -22.36 33.28 7.39
CA GLU A 436 -21.58 32.66 8.46
C GLU A 436 -22.32 31.58 9.28
N ASP A 437 -23.65 31.64 9.43
CA ASP A 437 -24.37 30.83 10.43
C ASP A 437 -25.50 29.91 9.90
N ALA A 438 -25.76 29.87 8.58
CA ALA A 438 -26.91 29.14 8.02
C ALA A 438 -26.68 27.63 7.75
N LEU A 439 -25.69 27.00 8.39
CA LEU A 439 -25.38 25.56 8.25
C LEU A 439 -25.73 24.74 9.50
N ALA A 440 -26.88 25.04 10.10
CA ALA A 440 -27.51 24.16 11.10
C ALA A 440 -28.49 23.14 10.48
N ALA A 441 -28.38 22.84 9.18
CA ALA A 441 -28.90 21.57 8.67
C ALA A 441 -28.00 20.46 9.22
N PRO A 442 -28.53 19.29 9.63
CA PRO A 442 -27.72 18.24 10.21
C PRO A 442 -26.69 17.79 9.18
N ALA A 443 -25.46 18.27 9.34
CA ALA A 443 -24.30 17.67 8.71
C ALA A 443 -24.32 16.21 9.18
N TYR A 444 -24.53 15.29 8.25
CA TYR A 444 -24.19 13.90 8.54
C TYR A 444 -22.72 13.92 8.93
N GLU A 445 -22.43 13.52 10.17
CA GLU A 445 -21.07 13.49 10.70
C GLU A 445 -20.24 12.50 9.89
N TYR A 446 -19.58 13.02 8.85
CA TYR A 446 -18.49 12.31 8.21
C TYR A 446 -17.27 12.45 9.12
N ALA A 447 -17.17 11.60 10.16
CA ALA A 447 -15.92 11.44 10.90
C ALA A 447 -14.84 10.99 9.91
N VAL A 448 -13.76 11.77 9.81
CA VAL A 448 -12.66 11.65 8.85
C VAL A 448 -11.45 11.02 9.53
N ALA A 449 -10.90 9.96 8.96
CA ALA A 449 -9.53 9.49 9.19
C ALA A 449 -8.64 9.93 8.02
N SER A 450 -7.39 10.33 8.28
CA SER A 450 -6.42 10.94 7.34
C SER A 450 -5.23 9.98 7.06
N PRO A 451 -4.35 10.17 6.05
CA PRO A 451 -4.53 10.68 4.68
C PRO A 451 -3.86 9.79 3.57
N SER A 452 -4.47 9.76 2.39
CA SER A 452 -3.78 9.78 1.09
C SER A 452 -4.68 10.49 0.07
N SER A 453 -4.11 11.48 -0.65
CA SER A 453 -4.72 12.42 -1.62
C SER A 453 -6.09 13.07 -1.24
N PRO A 454 -6.10 14.26 -0.62
CA PRO A 454 -7.34 15.00 -0.29
C PRO A 454 -8.14 15.52 -1.50
N ARG A 455 -7.67 15.38 -2.76
CA ARG A 455 -8.39 15.90 -3.94
C ARG A 455 -9.48 14.94 -4.45
N ASN A 456 -9.19 13.64 -4.55
CA ASN A 456 -10.14 12.67 -5.11
C ASN A 456 -11.32 12.42 -4.16
N GLU A 457 -11.07 12.39 -2.84
CA GLU A 457 -12.13 12.24 -1.84
C GLU A 457 -13.12 13.41 -1.88
N ASN A 458 -12.65 14.64 -2.13
CA ASN A 458 -13.51 15.79 -2.35
C ASN A 458 -14.34 15.69 -3.64
N LYS A 459 -13.75 15.24 -4.76
CA LYS A 459 -14.48 15.03 -6.02
C LYS A 459 -15.58 13.97 -5.87
N ILE A 460 -15.35 12.94 -5.08
CA ILE A 460 -16.31 11.84 -4.90
C ILE A 460 -17.45 12.23 -3.96
N LEU A 461 -17.15 12.93 -2.87
CA LEU A 461 -18.18 13.52 -2.00
C LEU A 461 -19.03 14.53 -2.78
N LEU A 462 -18.43 15.30 -3.69
CA LEU A 462 -19.12 16.21 -4.61
C LEU A 462 -20.15 15.47 -5.48
N ARG A 463 -19.75 14.36 -6.10
CA ARG A 463 -20.59 13.55 -6.99
C ARG A 463 -21.69 12.83 -6.22
N ALA A 464 -21.37 12.35 -5.01
CA ALA A 464 -22.33 11.76 -4.11
C ALA A 464 -23.43 12.74 -3.68
N ASP A 465 -23.05 13.95 -3.29
CA ASP A 465 -24.00 15.01 -2.95
C ASP A 465 -24.83 15.42 -4.18
N LYS A 466 -24.22 15.47 -5.37
CA LYS A 466 -24.94 15.69 -6.63
C LYS A 466 -26.02 14.64 -6.88
N TYR A 467 -25.70 13.35 -6.72
CA TYR A 467 -26.68 12.26 -6.85
C TYR A 467 -27.81 12.39 -5.84
N GLN A 468 -27.49 12.65 -4.56
CA GLN A 468 -28.50 12.79 -3.52
C GLN A 468 -29.39 14.01 -3.75
N ALA A 469 -28.84 15.14 -4.19
CA ALA A 469 -29.59 16.34 -4.55
C ALA A 469 -30.52 16.09 -5.74
N ALA A 470 -30.03 15.43 -6.79
CA ALA A 470 -30.85 15.04 -7.94
C ALA A 470 -31.98 14.09 -7.54
N ARG A 471 -31.70 13.08 -6.70
CA ARG A 471 -32.71 12.16 -6.17
C ARG A 471 -33.74 12.89 -5.31
N ARG A 472 -33.32 13.81 -4.43
CA ARG A 472 -34.24 14.64 -3.62
C ARG A 472 -35.14 15.50 -4.50
N ALA A 473 -34.59 16.08 -5.57
CA ALA A 473 -35.39 16.82 -6.54
C ALA A 473 -36.42 15.89 -7.20
N LEU A 474 -36.01 14.69 -7.65
CA LEU A 474 -36.92 13.72 -8.25
C LEU A 474 -38.05 13.27 -7.30
N VAL A 475 -37.72 12.96 -6.04
CA VAL A 475 -38.70 12.65 -4.98
C VAL A 475 -39.68 13.82 -4.77
N GLY A 476 -39.16 15.05 -4.74
CA GLY A 476 -39.96 16.26 -4.56
C GLY A 476 -40.88 16.57 -5.74
N LEU A 477 -40.54 16.09 -6.93
CA LEU A 477 -41.32 16.28 -8.15
C LEU A 477 -42.47 15.29 -8.31
N ASP A 478 -42.27 14.05 -7.85
CA ASP A 478 -43.13 12.92 -8.18
C ASP A 478 -43.96 12.42 -6.96
N GLY A 479 -43.72 13.03 -5.78
CA GLY A 479 -44.44 12.77 -4.52
C GLY A 479 -43.91 11.54 -3.75
N GLU A 480 -44.27 11.42 -2.46
CA GLU A 480 -43.75 10.38 -1.55
C GLU A 480 -44.04 8.93 -1.99
N ASN A 481 -44.96 8.72 -2.93
CA ASN A 481 -45.34 7.42 -3.49
C ASN A 481 -44.69 7.10 -4.84
N ALA A 482 -43.74 7.92 -5.30
CA ALA A 482 -43.05 7.69 -6.56
C ALA A 482 -42.22 6.39 -6.52
N LYS A 483 -42.45 5.50 -7.49
CA LYS A 483 -41.59 4.33 -7.76
C LYS A 483 -40.28 4.81 -8.38
N ILE A 484 -39.45 5.45 -7.58
CA ILE A 484 -38.14 5.93 -8.00
C ILE A 484 -37.23 4.70 -8.11
N SER A 485 -36.81 4.39 -9.33
CA SER A 485 -35.91 3.27 -9.63
C SER A 485 -34.52 3.43 -8.99
N TRP A 486 -34.16 4.64 -8.56
CA TRP A 486 -32.85 5.00 -8.02
C TRP A 486 -32.79 4.85 -6.48
N PRO A 487 -31.97 3.91 -5.94
CA PRO A 487 -31.81 3.73 -4.49
C PRO A 487 -31.19 4.95 -3.81
N PRO A 488 -31.40 5.16 -2.50
CA PRO A 488 -30.67 6.18 -1.75
C PRO A 488 -29.17 5.84 -1.68
N LEU A 489 -28.32 6.82 -2.01
CA LEU A 489 -26.87 6.67 -1.95
C LEU A 489 -26.36 6.92 -0.52
N LEU A 490 -26.21 5.84 0.26
CA LEU A 490 -25.57 5.84 1.57
C LEU A 490 -24.04 5.98 1.47
N ARG A 491 -23.41 6.41 2.57
CA ARG A 491 -21.94 6.56 2.68
C ARG A 491 -21.19 5.28 2.29
N GLU A 492 -21.68 4.13 2.71
CA GLU A 492 -21.05 2.83 2.45
C GLU A 492 -21.01 2.44 0.97
N HIS A 493 -21.89 3.03 0.15
CA HIS A 493 -21.93 2.86 -1.30
C HIS A 493 -20.87 3.68 -2.03
N ILE A 494 -20.33 4.71 -1.37
CA ILE A 494 -19.37 5.66 -1.92
C ILE A 494 -17.98 5.23 -1.46
N ARG A 495 -17.30 4.45 -2.31
CA ARG A 495 -15.89 4.10 -2.12
C ARG A 495 -15.07 4.72 -3.24
N CYS A 496 -13.96 5.35 -2.87
CA CYS A 496 -13.11 6.06 -3.81
C CYS A 496 -12.50 5.07 -4.81
N MET A 497 -12.83 5.22 -6.10
CA MET A 497 -11.98 4.71 -7.18
C MET A 497 -10.72 5.56 -7.15
N ASP A 498 -9.57 4.96 -6.86
CA ASP A 498 -8.28 5.60 -7.14
C ASP A 498 -8.04 5.51 -8.66
N ASP A 499 -8.88 6.18 -9.46
CA ASP A 499 -8.55 6.43 -10.87
C ASP A 499 -7.72 7.72 -10.93
N SER A 500 -6.49 7.54 -11.40
CA SER A 500 -5.41 8.52 -11.42
C SER A 500 -5.46 9.39 -12.68
N ASP A 501 -6.50 10.20 -12.84
CA ASP A 501 -6.63 11.08 -14.02
C ASP A 501 -6.03 12.50 -13.86
N ASP A 502 -5.31 12.79 -12.77
CA ASP A 502 -4.63 14.09 -12.61
C ASP A 502 -3.09 13.93 -12.62
N LEU A 503 -2.48 14.00 -13.81
CA LEU A 503 -1.03 14.00 -14.06
C LEU A 503 -0.30 15.29 -13.61
N THR A 504 -0.78 16.00 -12.60
CA THR A 504 -0.11 17.22 -12.09
C THR A 504 0.06 17.17 -10.58
N PHE A 505 0.91 16.26 -10.10
CA PHE A 505 1.49 16.38 -8.76
C PHE A 505 2.85 17.07 -8.88
N GLN A 506 2.89 18.38 -8.60
CA GLN A 506 4.14 19.05 -8.23
C GLN A 506 4.32 18.86 -6.72
N PRO A 507 5.42 18.24 -6.26
CA PRO A 507 5.68 18.13 -4.83
C PRO A 507 5.83 19.53 -4.21
N PRO A 508 5.38 19.75 -2.96
CA PRO A 508 5.61 21.00 -2.26
C PRO A 508 7.11 21.25 -2.13
N ALA A 509 7.55 22.45 -2.51
CA ALA A 509 8.92 22.90 -2.31
C ALA A 509 9.31 22.84 -0.82
N ASP A 510 10.53 22.33 -0.60
CA ASP A 510 11.36 22.33 0.60
C ASP A 510 10.85 23.16 1.79
N ARG A 511 10.68 22.52 2.94
CA ARG A 511 10.83 23.20 4.24
C ARG A 511 11.96 22.53 5.03
N PRO A 512 12.84 23.33 5.65
CA PRO A 512 14.02 22.83 6.33
C PRO A 512 13.67 22.12 7.63
N ASP A 513 14.47 21.09 7.92
CA ASP A 513 14.49 20.30 9.13
C ASP A 513 14.63 21.19 10.37
N VAL A 514 13.69 21.05 11.32
CA VAL A 514 13.88 21.48 12.71
C VAL A 514 13.62 20.28 13.60
N PHE A 515 14.69 19.84 14.25
CA PHE A 515 14.71 18.83 15.31
C PHE A 515 13.89 19.28 16.52
N GLY A 516 13.22 18.33 17.18
CA GLY A 516 12.88 18.41 18.60
C GLY A 516 11.39 18.55 18.91
N SER A 517 10.71 17.41 19.09
CA SER A 517 9.76 17.15 20.18
C SER A 517 9.01 15.83 19.92
N ASN A 518 9.30 14.80 20.71
CA ASN A 518 8.46 13.61 20.83
C ASN A 518 7.06 14.00 21.35
N PRO A 519 6.01 13.31 20.90
CA PRO A 519 4.90 13.00 21.79
C PRO A 519 4.75 11.49 21.93
N ILE A 520 5.03 11.02 23.14
CA ILE A 520 4.48 9.78 23.69
C ILE A 520 2.96 9.96 23.75
N GLY A 521 2.21 9.02 23.19
CA GLY A 521 0.76 9.09 23.12
C GLY A 521 0.14 7.75 22.78
N THR A 522 -0.23 7.02 23.82
CA THR A 522 -1.20 5.92 23.80
C THR A 522 -2.48 6.33 23.05
N SER A 523 -2.82 5.61 21.98
CA SER A 523 -4.24 5.51 21.57
C SER A 523 -4.49 4.23 20.77
N SER A 524 -5.07 3.26 21.46
CA SER A 524 -5.99 2.32 20.84
C SER A 524 -7.20 3.11 20.33
N SER A 525 -7.16 3.58 19.08
CA SER A 525 -8.37 3.99 18.37
C SER A 525 -8.55 3.07 17.18
N GLN A 526 -9.66 2.33 17.22
CA GLN A 526 -10.11 1.46 16.15
C GLN A 526 -10.21 2.27 14.85
N SER A 527 -9.31 2.02 13.91
CA SER A 527 -9.41 2.47 12.52
C SER A 527 -10.48 1.65 11.79
N LYS A 528 -11.76 1.87 12.11
CA LYS A 528 -12.85 1.42 11.24
C LYS A 528 -12.95 2.37 10.04
N GLY A 529 -12.58 1.88 8.86
CA GLY A 529 -13.14 2.37 7.60
C GLY A 529 -12.16 2.93 6.56
N LYS A 530 -11.20 2.14 6.09
CA LYS A 530 -10.82 2.05 4.65
C LYS A 530 -10.33 0.62 4.40
N GLU A 531 -11.20 -0.25 3.90
CA GLU A 531 -10.83 -1.59 3.46
C GLU A 531 -9.97 -1.49 2.19
N GLY A 532 -8.80 -2.13 2.17
CA GLY A 532 -7.92 -2.15 1.00
C GLY A 532 -8.58 -2.83 -0.21
N GLU A 533 -8.02 -2.64 -1.40
CA GLU A 533 -8.55 -3.20 -2.65
C GLU A 533 -8.68 -4.74 -2.61
N SER A 534 -8.04 -5.44 -1.69
CA SER A 534 -8.26 -6.88 -1.49
C SER A 534 -9.61 -7.21 -0.85
N LYS A 535 -10.14 -6.33 0.01
CA LYS A 535 -11.37 -6.53 0.78
C LYS A 535 -12.54 -5.72 0.25
N ARG A 536 -12.38 -5.08 -0.92
CA ARG A 536 -13.40 -4.17 -1.42
C ARG A 536 -14.66 -4.97 -1.77
N ILE A 537 -15.73 -4.57 -1.10
CA ILE A 537 -17.11 -4.99 -1.34
C ILE A 537 -17.69 -4.12 -2.44
N MET A 538 -18.33 -4.76 -3.41
CA MET A 538 -18.93 -4.05 -4.54
C MET A 538 -20.16 -3.24 -4.13
N SER A 539 -20.14 -1.95 -4.46
CA SER A 539 -21.30 -1.06 -4.30
C SER A 539 -22.41 -1.45 -5.27
N TRP A 540 -23.67 -1.32 -4.85
CA TRP A 540 -24.83 -1.58 -5.71
C TRP A 540 -24.86 -0.67 -6.96
N ILE A 541 -24.13 0.44 -6.96
CA ILE A 541 -24.00 1.35 -8.11
C ILE A 541 -23.50 0.58 -9.35
N TRP A 542 -22.57 -0.35 -9.15
CA TRP A 542 -21.98 -1.19 -10.20
C TRP A 542 -22.83 -2.42 -10.55
N LYS A 543 -23.93 -2.61 -9.83
CA LYS A 543 -24.88 -3.71 -9.97
C LYS A 543 -26.14 -3.30 -10.74
N PHE A 544 -26.35 -2.00 -10.94
CA PHE A 544 -27.54 -1.43 -11.55
C PHE A 544 -27.33 -1.23 -13.05
N THR A 545 -28.28 -1.64 -13.90
CA THR A 545 -28.20 -1.55 -15.38
C THR A 545 -29.23 -0.59 -16.00
N GLY A 546 -29.94 0.20 -15.19
CA GLY A 546 -31.15 0.93 -15.63
C GLY A 546 -31.01 2.45 -15.77
N THR A 547 -29.93 3.00 -16.31
CA THR A 547 -29.80 4.46 -16.51
C THR A 547 -29.38 4.86 -17.91
N GLU A 548 -30.01 5.92 -18.42
CA GLU A 548 -29.82 6.59 -19.72
C GLU A 548 -28.42 7.24 -19.87
N GLY A 549 -27.36 6.45 -19.86
CA GLY A 549 -26.13 6.74 -20.61
C GLY A 549 -26.23 6.14 -22.01
N THR A 550 -25.29 6.41 -22.92
CA THR A 550 -25.16 5.52 -24.08
C THR A 550 -24.82 4.14 -23.53
N ASP A 551 -25.76 3.19 -23.62
CA ASP A 551 -25.71 1.86 -22.96
C ASP A 551 -24.37 1.12 -23.11
N ALA A 552 -23.54 1.48 -24.10
CA ALA A 552 -22.22 0.92 -24.33
C ALA A 552 -21.17 1.33 -23.26
N GLU A 553 -21.09 2.61 -22.87
CA GLU A 553 -20.10 3.09 -21.90
C GLU A 553 -20.34 2.49 -20.51
N MET A 554 -21.61 2.41 -20.12
CA MET A 554 -22.00 1.82 -18.84
C MET A 554 -21.75 0.31 -18.81
N ARG A 555 -22.09 -0.41 -19.89
CA ARG A 555 -21.77 -1.83 -20.03
C ARG A 555 -20.26 -2.08 -19.99
N GLU A 556 -19.48 -1.21 -20.62
CA GLU A 556 -18.01 -1.31 -20.61
C GLU A 556 -17.43 -1.09 -19.21
N ALA A 557 -17.91 -0.09 -18.47
CA ALA A 557 -17.49 0.12 -17.09
C ALA A 557 -17.87 -1.06 -16.17
N ILE A 558 -19.07 -1.63 -16.33
CA ILE A 558 -19.51 -2.83 -15.60
C ILE A 558 -18.61 -4.02 -15.94
N ARG A 559 -18.25 -4.22 -17.22
CA ARG A 559 -17.34 -5.28 -17.67
C ARG A 559 -15.97 -5.17 -16.98
N VAL A 560 -15.37 -3.98 -16.96
CA VAL A 560 -14.06 -3.75 -16.31
C VAL A 560 -14.13 -4.04 -14.82
N GLU A 561 -15.19 -3.57 -14.13
CA GLU A 561 -15.36 -3.85 -12.70
C GLU A 561 -15.66 -5.34 -12.42
N TRP A 562 -16.39 -6.01 -13.30
CA TRP A 562 -16.57 -7.45 -13.25
C TRP A 562 -15.25 -8.20 -13.39
N ALA A 563 -14.40 -7.82 -14.35
CA ALA A 563 -13.09 -8.43 -14.52
C ALA A 563 -12.22 -8.25 -13.27
N LYS A 564 -12.20 -7.05 -12.67
CA LYS A 564 -11.46 -6.79 -11.41
C LYS A 564 -12.03 -7.56 -10.22
N ALA A 565 -13.35 -7.72 -10.13
CA ALA A 565 -13.99 -8.53 -9.08
C ALA A 565 -13.65 -10.03 -9.26
N TYR A 566 -13.66 -10.52 -10.49
CA TYR A 566 -13.27 -11.88 -10.83
C TYR A 566 -11.80 -12.16 -10.47
N ALA A 567 -10.89 -11.26 -10.84
CA ALA A 567 -9.48 -11.35 -10.48
C ALA A 567 -9.30 -11.42 -8.94
N ARG A 568 -10.00 -10.56 -8.19
CA ARG A 568 -9.95 -10.51 -6.72
C ARG A 568 -10.37 -11.81 -6.05
N VAL A 569 -11.49 -12.40 -6.46
CA VAL A 569 -11.93 -13.70 -5.92
C VAL A 569 -10.89 -14.77 -6.23
N ARG A 570 -10.33 -14.79 -7.44
CA ARG A 570 -9.27 -15.73 -7.80
C ARG A 570 -7.99 -15.53 -7.00
N ARG A 571 -7.57 -14.29 -6.74
CA ARG A 571 -6.43 -13.99 -5.86
C ARG A 571 -6.69 -14.51 -4.43
N TRP A 572 -7.91 -14.37 -3.89
CA TRP A 572 -8.26 -14.97 -2.59
C TRP A 572 -8.24 -16.49 -2.60
N ARG A 573 -8.73 -17.13 -3.68
CA ARG A 573 -8.66 -18.59 -3.85
C ARG A 573 -7.21 -19.07 -3.86
N GLU A 574 -6.37 -18.42 -4.68
CA GLU A 574 -4.93 -18.66 -4.71
C GLU A 574 -4.29 -18.47 -3.34
N GLU A 575 -4.64 -17.40 -2.62
CA GLU A 575 -4.10 -17.13 -1.29
C GLU A 575 -4.44 -18.24 -0.30
N VAL A 576 -5.68 -18.74 -0.30
CA VAL A 576 -6.06 -19.89 0.53
C VAL A 576 -5.25 -21.12 0.14
N CYS A 577 -5.13 -21.46 -1.14
CA CYS A 577 -4.33 -22.61 -1.60
C CYS A 577 -2.85 -22.48 -1.19
N LEU A 578 -2.27 -21.29 -1.36
CA LEU A 578 -0.87 -21.02 -1.00
C LEU A 578 -0.67 -21.15 0.51
N LEU A 579 -1.56 -20.56 1.32
CA LEU A 579 -1.47 -20.64 2.78
C LEU A 579 -1.70 -22.06 3.29
N GLU A 580 -2.61 -22.83 2.69
CA GLU A 580 -2.81 -24.24 3.05
C GLU A 580 -1.56 -25.08 2.79
N GLU A 581 -0.90 -24.84 1.65
CA GLU A 581 0.32 -25.54 1.30
C GLU A 581 1.52 -25.09 2.16
N GLU A 582 1.67 -23.80 2.43
CA GLU A 582 2.63 -23.25 3.38
C GLU A 582 2.41 -23.86 4.78
N TRP A 583 1.15 -23.94 5.22
CA TRP A 583 0.75 -24.53 6.49
C TRP A 583 1.07 -26.01 6.60
N ARG A 584 0.87 -26.76 5.52
CA ARG A 584 1.17 -28.19 5.43
C ARG A 584 2.68 -28.46 5.40
N ARG A 585 3.45 -27.65 4.68
CA ARG A 585 4.89 -27.85 4.49
C ARG A 585 5.75 -27.34 5.65
N LEU A 586 5.24 -26.44 6.48
CA LEU A 586 6.03 -25.83 7.56
C LEU A 586 6.72 -26.86 8.49
N PRO A 587 6.00 -27.81 9.15
CA PRO A 587 6.65 -28.82 10.00
C PRO A 587 7.63 -29.70 9.22
N LEU A 588 7.32 -30.04 7.97
CA LEU A 588 8.19 -30.83 7.10
C LEU A 588 9.49 -30.10 6.76
N SER A 589 9.40 -28.78 6.56
CA SER A 589 10.55 -27.91 6.27
C SER A 589 11.44 -27.80 7.50
N PHE A 590 10.86 -27.62 8.70
CA PHE A 590 11.63 -27.65 9.94
C PHE A 590 12.29 -29.01 10.21
N ALA A 591 11.59 -30.11 9.96
CA ALA A 591 12.17 -31.45 10.09
C ALA A 591 13.28 -31.69 9.04
N HIS A 592 13.18 -31.10 7.85
CA HIS A 592 14.24 -31.14 6.85
C HIS A 592 15.48 -30.37 7.32
N GLU A 593 15.30 -29.15 7.81
CA GLU A 593 16.39 -28.35 8.39
C GLU A 593 17.06 -29.07 9.57
N GLU A 594 16.28 -29.68 10.47
CA GLU A 594 16.82 -30.52 11.55
C GLU A 594 17.77 -31.60 10.98
N ARG A 595 17.32 -32.35 9.98
CA ARG A 595 18.15 -33.41 9.36
C ARG A 595 19.42 -32.84 8.74
N LEU A 596 19.34 -31.71 8.04
CA LEU A 596 20.52 -31.06 7.47
C LEU A 596 21.53 -30.68 8.55
N TRP A 597 21.08 -30.14 9.69
CA TRP A 597 21.97 -29.80 10.80
C TRP A 597 22.57 -31.04 11.50
N VAL A 598 21.82 -32.14 11.61
CA VAL A 598 22.34 -33.43 12.09
C VAL A 598 23.43 -33.95 11.17
N GLU A 599 23.21 -33.93 9.85
CA GLU A 599 24.22 -34.38 8.89
C GLU A 599 25.45 -33.47 8.90
N ARG A 600 25.28 -32.16 9.08
CA ARG A 600 26.40 -31.22 9.26
C ARG A 600 27.25 -31.60 10.47
N ALA A 601 26.63 -31.90 11.61
CA ALA A 601 27.35 -32.35 12.82
C ALA A 601 28.18 -33.62 12.56
N LYS A 602 27.64 -34.59 11.80
CA LYS A 602 28.36 -35.81 11.44
C LYS A 602 29.48 -35.58 10.42
N SER A 603 29.34 -34.56 9.57
CA SER A 603 30.31 -34.25 8.51
C SER A 603 31.53 -33.46 8.98
N VAL A 604 31.58 -33.04 10.26
CA VAL A 604 32.74 -32.35 10.82
C VAL A 604 33.96 -33.27 10.77
N LYS A 605 35.00 -32.83 10.07
CA LYS A 605 36.23 -33.62 9.87
C LYS A 605 37.14 -33.49 11.09
N VAL A 606 36.83 -34.23 12.14
CA VAL A 606 37.65 -34.36 13.35
C VAL A 606 39.06 -34.87 12.94
N GLY A 607 40.09 -34.07 13.18
CA GLY A 607 41.49 -34.38 12.82
C GLY A 607 42.08 -33.57 11.65
N ILE A 608 41.28 -32.81 10.91
CA ILE A 608 41.77 -31.75 10.00
C ILE A 608 41.68 -30.39 10.69
N GLU A 609 40.56 -30.13 11.36
CA GLU A 609 40.39 -28.98 12.23
C GLU A 609 40.99 -29.26 13.62
N GLU A 610 41.38 -28.20 14.34
CA GLU A 610 41.72 -28.29 15.76
C GLU A 610 40.57 -28.91 16.55
N VAL A 611 40.88 -29.73 17.56
CA VAL A 611 39.88 -30.54 18.27
C VAL A 611 38.80 -29.65 18.88
N GLU A 612 39.20 -28.54 19.49
CA GLU A 612 38.33 -27.56 20.12
C GLU A 612 37.38 -26.89 19.11
N VAL A 613 37.89 -26.62 17.90
CA VAL A 613 37.09 -26.04 16.81
C VAL A 613 36.09 -27.07 16.29
N ALA A 614 36.52 -28.31 16.09
CA ALA A 614 35.65 -29.40 15.66
C ALA A 614 34.53 -29.66 16.69
N GLU A 615 34.87 -29.70 17.99
CA GLU A 615 33.90 -29.81 19.08
C GLU A 615 32.89 -28.66 19.05
N GLY A 616 33.35 -27.42 18.89
CA GLY A 616 32.48 -26.25 18.78
C GLY A 616 31.53 -26.31 17.57
N MET A 617 32.02 -26.75 16.41
CA MET A 617 31.20 -26.94 15.20
C MET A 617 30.12 -28.00 15.42
N VAL A 618 30.47 -29.15 16.00
CA VAL A 618 29.53 -30.23 16.32
C VAL A 618 28.47 -29.74 17.31
N ALA A 619 28.89 -29.07 18.39
CA ALA A 619 27.99 -28.54 19.40
C ALA A 619 27.01 -27.50 18.82
N TYR A 620 27.49 -26.59 17.97
CA TYR A 620 26.64 -25.61 17.30
C TYR A 620 25.62 -26.27 16.36
N ALA A 621 26.06 -27.22 15.54
CA ALA A 621 25.18 -27.95 14.63
C ALA A 621 24.11 -28.75 15.39
N ALA A 622 24.49 -29.42 16.49
CA ALA A 622 23.55 -30.13 17.36
C ALA A 622 22.51 -29.18 17.99
N LYS A 623 22.94 -28.02 18.49
CA LYS A 623 22.04 -26.97 19.02
C LYS A 623 21.04 -26.50 17.96
N LYS A 624 21.47 -26.31 16.72
CA LYS A 624 20.58 -25.92 15.61
C LYS A 624 19.58 -27.02 15.27
N ALA A 625 20.01 -28.28 15.22
CA ALA A 625 19.12 -29.41 15.00
C ALA A 625 18.01 -29.48 16.07
N ASP A 626 18.37 -29.33 17.35
CA ASP A 626 17.40 -29.36 18.45
C ASP A 626 16.40 -28.19 18.37
N MET A 627 16.87 -26.99 18.02
CA MET A 627 15.99 -25.83 17.77
C MET A 627 14.96 -26.13 16.67
N TYR A 628 15.38 -26.70 15.53
CA TYR A 628 14.46 -27.03 14.44
C TYR A 628 13.50 -28.18 14.80
N ARG A 629 13.94 -29.14 15.60
CA ARG A 629 13.07 -30.19 16.16
C ARG A 629 11.95 -29.60 17.01
N ASP A 630 12.28 -28.67 17.91
CA ASP A 630 11.29 -27.97 18.74
C ASP A 630 10.34 -27.13 17.88
N LEU A 631 10.85 -26.39 16.89
CA LEU A 631 10.02 -25.64 15.94
C LEU A 631 9.07 -26.55 15.15
N SER A 632 9.54 -27.72 14.70
CA SER A 632 8.72 -28.72 14.03
C SER A 632 7.58 -29.19 14.93
N ARG A 633 7.90 -29.60 16.17
CA ARG A 633 6.89 -30.00 17.17
C ARG A 633 5.87 -28.90 17.42
N ARG A 634 6.32 -27.68 17.73
CA ARG A 634 5.43 -26.53 17.99
C ARG A 634 4.54 -26.21 16.80
N SER A 635 5.08 -26.27 15.59
CA SER A 635 4.30 -26.03 14.37
C SER A 635 3.20 -27.08 14.21
N GLU A 636 3.48 -28.36 14.47
CA GLU A 636 2.49 -29.43 14.41
C GLU A 636 1.38 -29.28 15.45
N ILE A 637 1.73 -28.86 16.66
CA ILE A 637 0.77 -28.56 17.73
C ILE A 637 -0.14 -27.39 17.33
N ILE A 638 0.41 -26.30 16.79
CA ILE A 638 -0.39 -25.15 16.33
C ILE A 638 -1.27 -25.52 15.13
N ARG A 639 -0.79 -26.45 14.28
CA ARG A 639 -1.50 -26.97 13.11
C ARG A 639 -2.73 -27.80 13.46
N THR A 640 -2.59 -28.70 14.42
CA THR A 640 -3.60 -29.72 14.76
C THR A 640 -4.57 -29.28 15.85
N GLN A 641 -4.12 -28.45 16.80
CA GLN A 641 -4.97 -28.06 17.92
C GLN A 641 -5.96 -26.97 17.56
N GLU A 642 -7.06 -26.96 18.30
CA GLU A 642 -8.05 -25.89 18.24
C GLU A 642 -7.41 -24.56 18.69
N ARG A 643 -7.85 -23.48 18.05
CA ARG A 643 -7.37 -22.15 18.36
C ARG A 643 -7.95 -21.73 19.70
N LEU A 644 -7.07 -21.49 20.68
CA LEU A 644 -7.47 -20.97 21.98
C LEU A 644 -8.17 -19.61 21.85
N ARG A 645 -9.22 -19.40 22.65
CA ARG A 645 -9.92 -18.12 22.74
C ARG A 645 -9.05 -17.09 23.45
N ARG A 646 -9.35 -15.81 23.21
CA ARG A 646 -8.64 -14.70 23.86
C ARG A 646 -8.69 -14.85 25.38
N GLY A 647 -7.53 -14.83 26.04
CA GLY A 647 -7.38 -14.99 27.48
C GLY A 647 -7.05 -16.41 27.95
N GLN A 648 -7.14 -17.42 27.06
CA GLN A 648 -6.68 -18.78 27.38
C GLN A 648 -5.19 -18.92 27.07
N ARG A 649 -4.41 -19.44 28.02
CA ARG A 649 -3.01 -19.81 27.84
C ARG A 649 -2.93 -21.34 27.69
N ARG A 650 -2.05 -21.82 26.82
CA ARG A 650 -1.68 -23.25 26.83
C ARG A 650 -0.96 -23.53 28.15
N ALA A 651 -1.18 -24.70 28.72
CA ALA A 651 -0.30 -25.21 29.77
C ALA A 651 1.13 -25.21 29.21
N ARG A 652 2.09 -24.71 30.00
CA ARG A 652 3.51 -24.82 29.65
C ARG A 652 3.82 -26.32 29.59
N GLU A 653 4.03 -26.87 28.39
CA GLU A 653 4.66 -28.18 28.29
C GLU A 653 6.07 -28.02 28.85
N THR A 654 6.41 -28.82 29.86
CA THR A 654 7.78 -28.98 30.34
C THR A 654 8.60 -29.44 29.15
N VAL A 655 9.44 -28.54 28.63
CA VAL A 655 10.42 -28.90 27.61
C VAL A 655 11.42 -29.82 28.32
N HIS A 656 11.27 -31.13 28.15
CA HIS A 656 12.35 -32.05 28.48
C HIS A 656 13.53 -31.71 27.57
N VAL A 657 14.50 -30.97 28.11
CA VAL A 657 15.83 -30.83 27.51
C VAL A 657 16.37 -32.25 27.41
N TYR A 658 16.46 -32.77 26.19
CA TYR A 658 17.06 -34.07 25.97
C TYR A 658 18.56 -33.90 26.20
N THR A 659 19.07 -34.38 27.34
CA THR A 659 20.51 -34.56 27.59
C THR A 659 21.05 -35.74 26.79
N GLY A 660 20.79 -35.73 25.49
CA GLY A 660 21.26 -36.77 24.57
C GLY A 660 22.77 -36.79 24.59
N VAL A 661 23.32 -37.90 25.09
CA VAL A 661 24.75 -38.20 25.04
C VAL A 661 25.21 -38.04 23.59
N LEU A 662 26.19 -37.17 23.37
CA LEU A 662 26.89 -37.03 22.10
C LEU A 662 27.30 -38.43 21.60
N PRO A 663 27.11 -38.77 20.32
CA PRO A 663 27.58 -40.05 19.81
C PRO A 663 29.09 -40.15 20.07
N PRO A 664 29.59 -41.31 20.54
CA PRO A 664 31.00 -41.45 20.86
C PRO A 664 31.84 -41.17 19.62
N ILE A 665 32.83 -40.29 19.78
CA ILE A 665 33.87 -40.05 18.79
C ILE A 665 34.59 -41.38 18.60
N SER A 666 34.39 -42.05 17.46
CA SER A 666 35.11 -43.26 17.11
C SER A 666 36.56 -42.91 16.71
N GLY A 667 37.39 -42.65 17.70
CA GLY A 667 38.85 -42.66 17.57
C GLY A 667 39.36 -44.00 18.09
N SER A 668 39.62 -44.95 17.19
CA SER A 668 40.31 -46.18 17.56
C SER A 668 41.76 -45.85 17.91
N ILE A 669 42.04 -45.63 19.19
CA ILE A 669 43.38 -45.80 19.75
C ILE A 669 43.34 -47.14 20.48
N GLY A 670 43.89 -48.16 19.83
CA GLY A 670 44.16 -49.42 20.50
C GLY A 670 45.34 -49.21 21.46
N ASP A 671 45.17 -49.63 22.71
CA ASP A 671 46.29 -50.27 23.41
C ASP A 671 45.78 -51.24 24.48
N ALA A 672 46.58 -52.28 24.67
CA ALA A 672 46.33 -53.48 25.45
C ALA A 672 46.52 -53.30 26.96
N GLY A 673 45.97 -54.21 27.76
CA GLY A 673 46.58 -54.57 29.05
C GLY A 673 45.65 -54.68 30.26
N ASP A 674 45.57 -55.92 30.74
CA ASP A 674 45.50 -56.35 32.15
C ASP A 674 44.18 -56.64 32.88
N GLU A 675 44.27 -57.75 33.61
CA GLU A 675 43.26 -58.62 34.18
C GLU A 675 42.81 -58.23 35.61
N ALA A 676 41.66 -58.80 35.98
CA ALA A 676 41.23 -59.24 37.32
C ALA A 676 40.84 -58.21 38.40
N SER A 677 39.58 -58.25 38.84
CA SER A 677 39.19 -59.02 40.04
C SER A 677 37.74 -58.78 40.47
N THR A 678 37.20 -59.81 41.11
CA THR A 678 35.84 -60.00 41.63
C THR A 678 35.51 -59.16 42.86
N GLY A 679 34.25 -58.72 43.01
CA GLY A 679 33.73 -58.24 44.30
C GLY A 679 32.22 -57.96 44.29
N ARG A 680 31.45 -58.84 44.95
CA ARG A 680 29.99 -58.74 45.16
C ARG A 680 29.75 -58.42 46.63
N VAL A 681 29.12 -57.30 47.00
CA VAL A 681 28.38 -57.15 48.28
C VAL A 681 27.22 -56.16 48.15
N ASN A 682 26.11 -56.53 48.80
CA ASN A 682 24.79 -55.91 48.89
C ASN A 682 24.70 -54.59 49.67
N ALA A 683 23.62 -53.86 49.33
CA ALA A 683 22.66 -53.12 50.17
C ALA A 683 23.17 -52.17 51.27
N GLY A 684 22.83 -50.89 51.09
CA GLY A 684 22.69 -49.90 52.14
C GLY A 684 21.93 -48.68 51.60
N GLU A 685 20.67 -48.50 52.01
CA GLU A 685 20.02 -47.19 51.95
C GLU A 685 20.76 -46.19 52.84
N PRO A 686 20.85 -44.91 52.44
CA PRO A 686 20.67 -43.85 53.41
C PRO A 686 19.68 -42.78 52.94
N LYS A 687 18.72 -42.54 53.84
CA LYS A 687 18.06 -41.30 54.26
C LYS A 687 18.33 -40.03 53.43
N GLY A 688 17.23 -39.35 53.14
CA GLY A 688 17.15 -38.12 52.37
C GLY A 688 17.89 -36.92 52.93
N PHE A 689 18.11 -35.98 52.02
CA PHE A 689 18.36 -34.58 52.27
C PHE A 689 17.41 -33.78 51.37
N ALA A 690 16.83 -32.72 51.94
CA ALA A 690 15.86 -31.85 51.33
C ALA A 690 16.43 -31.17 50.07
N GLU A 691 15.67 -31.19 48.97
CA GLU A 691 15.90 -30.33 47.82
C GLU A 691 15.36 -28.94 48.16
N GLU A 692 16.24 -27.93 48.11
CA GLU A 692 15.86 -26.51 48.14
C GLU A 692 15.23 -26.15 46.79
N ASP A 693 13.96 -25.75 46.85
CA ASP A 693 13.28 -25.07 45.75
C ASP A 693 13.97 -23.71 45.52
N VAL A 694 14.71 -23.59 44.42
CA VAL A 694 15.15 -22.30 43.89
C VAL A 694 14.10 -21.82 42.89
N GLU A 695 13.13 -21.04 43.39
CA GLU A 695 12.29 -20.17 42.58
C GLU A 695 13.17 -19.04 42.00
N GLU A 696 13.58 -19.17 40.74
CA GLU A 696 14.14 -18.04 39.97
C GLU A 696 12.99 -17.29 39.28
N ASP A 697 12.40 -16.35 40.02
CA ASP A 697 11.48 -15.35 39.51
C ASP A 697 12.21 -14.37 38.58
N MET A 698 12.20 -14.66 37.27
CA MET A 698 12.58 -13.69 36.25
C MET A 698 11.39 -12.77 35.96
N GLU A 699 11.10 -11.87 36.91
CA GLU A 699 10.21 -10.72 36.69
C GLU A 699 10.81 -9.81 35.61
N VAL A 700 10.15 -9.77 34.46
CA VAL A 700 10.37 -8.75 33.43
C VAL A 700 9.77 -7.45 33.98
N HIS A 701 10.57 -6.67 34.71
CA HIS A 701 10.19 -5.31 35.10
C HIS A 701 9.97 -4.45 33.85
N GLY A 702 8.71 -4.11 33.61
CA GLY A 702 8.34 -2.97 32.78
C GLY A 702 8.68 -1.69 33.53
N TYR A 703 9.53 -0.86 32.94
CA TYR A 703 9.76 0.50 33.42
C TYR A 703 8.48 1.32 33.20
N ALA A 704 7.72 1.51 34.27
CA ALA A 704 6.78 2.61 34.44
C ALA A 704 7.54 3.73 35.17
N SER A 705 7.60 4.91 34.56
CA SER A 705 8.11 6.12 35.17
C SER A 705 6.94 7.03 35.49
N ASP A 706 6.56 7.08 36.76
CA ASP A 706 5.90 8.22 37.37
C ASP A 706 6.77 8.56 38.59
N ASP A 707 7.24 9.79 38.68
CA ASP A 707 6.92 10.66 39.82
C ASP A 707 7.48 12.06 39.58
N ASP A 708 6.54 13.00 39.62
CA ASP A 708 6.74 14.42 39.82
C ASP A 708 7.38 14.64 41.20
N GLU A 709 8.47 15.39 41.27
CA GLU A 709 8.78 16.20 42.45
C GLU A 709 9.47 17.50 42.02
N GLU A 710 8.88 18.59 42.50
CA GLU A 710 9.30 19.97 42.38
C GLU A 710 10.71 20.17 42.99
N ASP A 711 11.55 21.03 42.40
CA ASP A 711 12.09 22.17 43.15
C ASP A 711 13.03 23.07 42.31
N GLU A 712 12.73 24.36 42.44
CA GLU A 712 13.60 25.53 42.53
C GLU A 712 14.50 25.98 41.36
N ILE A 713 14.01 27.07 40.77
CA ILE A 713 14.72 28.14 40.05
C ILE A 713 15.89 28.66 40.88
N LEU A 714 17.11 28.61 40.33
CA LEU A 714 18.17 29.57 40.65
C LEU A 714 18.93 29.98 39.37
N ASP A 715 18.73 31.25 39.01
CA ASP A 715 19.55 32.02 38.09
C ASP A 715 21.00 32.09 38.58
N GLY A 716 21.97 31.97 37.66
CA GLY A 716 23.39 32.08 37.97
C GLY A 716 24.24 32.23 36.71
N ASP A 717 24.66 33.46 36.45
CA ASP A 717 25.42 33.96 35.31
C ASP A 717 26.79 33.30 35.04
N ALA A 718 27.18 33.42 33.77
CA ALA A 718 28.53 33.70 33.23
C ALA A 718 29.69 32.73 33.52
N TYR A 719 30.38 32.28 32.46
CA TYR A 719 31.79 32.58 32.21
C TYR A 719 32.17 32.24 30.75
N ASP A 720 32.76 33.22 30.07
CA ASP A 720 33.50 33.15 28.80
C ASP A 720 34.81 32.34 28.96
N ASP A 721 35.14 31.50 27.98
CA ASP A 721 36.34 31.60 27.09
C ASP A 721 36.33 30.51 25.99
#